data_AF-A0AAE0TIX2-F1
#
_entry.id   AF-A0AAE0TIX2-F1
#
_cell.length_a   1.000
_cell.length_b   1.000
_cell.length_c   1.000
_cell.angle_alpha   90.00
_cell.angle_beta   90.00
_cell.angle_gamma   90.00
#
_symmetry.space_group_name_H-M   'P 1'
#
loop_
_entity.id
_entity.type
_entity.pdbx_description
1 polymer ?
#
loop_
_entity_poly.entity_id
_entity_poly.type
_entity_poly.pdbx_seq_one_letter_code
_entity_poly.pdbx_strand_id
1 'polypeptide(L)'
;MDPTPLKQWMFEKLHIDECSKVNLEDLISWNDIAREEKMKILIDALERFEDGYELLQRYCEKNDKFVYDKVFKKARQQSRTDQQTEVGYEKGEGMQKLFSTWIDFSEDPKDSYDTADEHGSEPMTKPNMIQPKRFLESMEDYKTVGQSGKRPSQTDAPVEETDEVEEMEESTDVSVDSSGEKGSDPVTKSGMIRPSLIQDLKNILSEYPDDGQIIKELLQNAEDAGATKVKILLSGKHCNQELSAQRPYKKFFKGPGFCVYNDAEFTEKDWEGIRMLNSSVKEKDPIKVGRFGLGFKSVYHITDYPCIISGDQLLLLNPHETEDQVCSIMKLRDMKKSTRANCLEALDNMFGFSSLVLKQKYYKGTLFWFPLRDTPSVLSNTTYTADKVLDLFKSFQTEAHNILIFLKSLVSIELFCTDTGTQLDHGMVNPFLVVKADMDPASEDRKTKFIKKVIELNGGCSERDLASRRHVHVSITKAEKEKEPKTTKVDWTVVDFYKGGEMSDTLKRLASDRSLSYCPYVGVAMCESFSDGFQMGGHIFCFMPLPQETKSLTGLPVHVNGLFALSRNRRHLKWSSAEQESQDLHKDNAIQWNQCLVQEILPSAYCLLMKEMVNHCTNYGNKKNMIELVYAALADMAKVDDKWMSLVEKVKESLWD
;
A
#
# COMPACT_ATOMS: atom_id res chain seq x y z
N MET A 1 11.32 9.53 22.49
CA MET A 1 11.08 10.99 22.59
C MET A 1 10.19 11.26 23.78
N ASP A 2 10.37 12.39 24.45
CA ASP A 2 9.45 12.89 25.48
C ASP A 2 8.16 13.43 24.81
N PRO A 3 6.99 12.78 25.01
CA PRO A 3 5.71 13.17 24.40
C PRO A 3 5.03 14.38 25.06
N THR A 4 5.66 15.03 26.03
CA THR A 4 5.06 16.03 26.94
C THR A 4 4.44 17.27 26.26
N PRO A 5 5.01 17.87 25.21
CA PRO A 5 4.43 19.11 24.68
C PRO A 5 3.23 18.88 23.74
N LEU A 6 3.19 17.76 23.00
CA LEU A 6 2.01 17.37 22.24
C LEU A 6 0.88 16.90 23.19
N LYS A 7 1.25 16.21 24.29
CA LYS A 7 0.35 15.92 25.42
C LYS A 7 -0.28 17.20 25.94
N GLN A 8 0.52 18.24 26.16
CA GLN A 8 0.07 19.54 26.68
C GLN A 8 -0.85 20.28 25.69
N TRP A 9 -0.49 20.34 24.40
CA TRP A 9 -1.33 20.95 23.35
C TRP A 9 -2.69 20.24 23.21
N MET A 10 -2.70 18.89 23.23
CA MET A 10 -3.93 18.10 23.19
C MET A 10 -4.77 18.29 24.46
N PHE A 11 -4.14 18.40 25.63
CA PHE A 11 -4.82 18.66 26.91
C PHE A 11 -5.55 20.02 26.88
N GLU A 12 -4.89 21.05 26.35
CA GLU A 12 -5.42 22.41 26.23
C GLU A 12 -6.56 22.54 25.20
N LYS A 13 -6.50 21.81 24.08
CA LYS A 13 -7.48 21.92 22.99
C LYS A 13 -8.69 20.97 23.10
N LEU A 14 -8.54 19.84 23.78
CA LEU A 14 -9.59 18.82 23.85
C LEU A 14 -10.45 18.88 25.11
N HIS A 15 -10.21 19.84 26.01
CA HIS A 15 -10.92 19.97 27.29
C HIS A 15 -11.05 18.60 28.00
N ILE A 16 -9.94 17.86 28.07
CA ILE A 16 -9.91 16.50 28.65
C ILE A 16 -9.83 16.63 30.18
N ASP A 17 -10.82 17.26 30.79
CA ASP A 17 -10.98 17.33 32.25
C ASP A 17 -11.29 15.95 32.88
N GLU A 18 -11.53 14.92 32.05
CA GLU A 18 -11.91 13.56 32.51
C GLU A 18 -10.83 12.49 32.32
N CYS A 19 -9.63 12.82 31.83
CA CYS A 19 -8.48 11.88 31.87
C CYS A 19 -7.79 11.81 33.24
N SER A 20 -8.46 12.29 34.30
CA SER A 20 -8.15 12.05 35.71
C SER A 20 -8.21 10.55 36.13
N LYS A 21 -8.32 9.62 35.17
CA LYS A 21 -8.25 8.17 35.37
C LYS A 21 -7.38 7.43 34.35
N VAL A 22 -6.44 8.10 33.67
CA VAL A 22 -5.19 7.40 33.36
C VAL A 22 -4.52 7.25 34.71
N ASN A 23 -4.60 6.04 35.26
CA ASN A 23 -4.19 5.74 36.62
C ASN A 23 -2.71 6.16 36.75
N LEU A 24 -2.40 7.19 37.53
CA LEU A 24 -1.01 7.58 37.81
C LEU A 24 -0.21 6.41 38.42
N GLU A 25 -0.90 5.41 39.00
CA GLU A 25 -0.36 4.11 39.38
C GLU A 25 0.20 3.28 38.21
N ASP A 26 -0.41 3.38 37.02
CA ASP A 26 0.09 2.71 35.80
C ASP A 26 1.39 3.38 35.33
N LEU A 27 1.47 4.71 35.39
CA LEU A 27 2.67 5.47 35.04
C LEU A 27 3.87 5.12 35.95
N ILE A 28 3.60 4.87 37.23
CA ILE A 28 4.58 4.39 38.21
C ILE A 28 5.12 2.99 37.84
N SER A 29 4.27 2.15 37.24
CA SER A 29 4.59 0.75 36.91
C SER A 29 5.41 0.54 35.62
N TRP A 30 5.58 1.57 34.80
CA TRP A 30 6.28 1.47 33.51
C TRP A 30 7.79 1.42 33.69
N ASN A 31 8.42 0.25 33.56
CA ASN A 31 9.86 0.08 33.78
C ASN A 31 10.77 0.77 32.75
N ASP A 32 10.22 1.25 31.63
CA ASP A 32 10.97 1.76 30.48
C ASP A 32 11.23 3.27 30.50
N ILE A 33 10.75 3.98 31.54
CA ILE A 33 11.01 5.41 31.73
C ILE A 33 12.19 5.58 32.70
N ALA A 34 13.19 6.37 32.29
CA ALA A 34 14.34 6.72 33.11
C ALA A 34 13.90 7.34 34.46
N ARG A 35 14.64 7.01 35.52
CA ARG A 35 14.28 7.33 36.91
C ARG A 35 14.07 8.83 37.15
N GLU A 36 14.89 9.67 36.54
CA GLU A 36 14.82 11.14 36.60
C GLU A 36 13.57 11.69 35.91
N GLU A 37 13.17 11.08 34.79
CA GLU A 37 12.02 11.49 33.98
C GLU A 37 10.69 11.16 34.67
N LYS A 38 10.59 9.99 35.32
CA LYS A 38 9.43 9.65 36.17
C LYS A 38 9.25 10.64 37.31
N MET A 39 10.35 11.12 37.87
CA MET A 39 10.33 12.04 39.00
C MET A 39 9.85 13.43 38.59
N LYS A 40 10.26 13.92 37.41
CA LYS A 40 9.73 15.18 36.84
C LYS A 40 8.22 15.12 36.63
N ILE A 41 7.71 14.00 36.12
CA ILE A 41 6.27 13.82 35.89
C ILE A 41 5.49 13.78 37.21
N LEU A 42 6.03 13.12 38.25
CA LEU A 42 5.45 13.11 39.59
C LEU A 42 5.48 14.50 40.25
N ILE A 43 6.51 15.30 39.99
CA ILE A 43 6.63 16.68 40.48
C ILE A 43 5.59 17.59 39.81
N ASP A 44 5.44 17.51 38.49
CA ASP A 44 4.42 18.28 37.77
C ASP A 44 2.99 17.86 38.18
N ALA A 45 2.80 16.60 38.61
CA ALA A 45 1.53 16.13 39.19
C ALA A 45 1.26 16.68 40.60
N LEU A 46 2.29 16.92 41.43
CA LEU A 46 2.15 17.57 42.75
C LEU A 46 1.72 19.03 42.65
N GLU A 47 2.16 19.73 41.60
CA GLU A 47 1.85 21.14 41.40
C GLU A 47 0.43 21.37 40.89
N ARG A 48 -0.21 20.34 40.32
CA ARG A 48 -1.47 20.49 39.57
C ARG A 48 -2.67 19.76 40.18
N PHE A 49 -2.48 18.83 41.12
CA PHE A 49 -3.57 18.01 41.67
C PHE A 49 -3.53 17.94 43.20
N GLU A 50 -4.70 18.06 43.85
CA GLU A 50 -4.84 17.96 45.33
C GLU A 50 -4.34 16.61 45.88
N ASP A 51 -4.45 15.54 45.08
CA ASP A 51 -4.10 14.16 45.48
C ASP A 51 -2.65 13.77 45.13
N GLY A 52 -1.88 14.66 44.48
CA GLY A 52 -0.52 14.37 44.01
C GLY A 52 0.43 13.94 45.15
N TYR A 53 0.16 14.43 46.36
CA TYR A 53 0.90 14.11 47.58
C TYR A 53 0.82 12.61 47.96
N GLU A 54 -0.37 12.01 47.88
CA GLU A 54 -0.58 10.61 48.27
C GLU A 54 0.09 9.64 47.28
N LEU A 55 0.12 10.02 46.00
CA LEU A 55 0.77 9.26 44.92
C LEU A 55 2.29 9.30 45.00
N LEU A 56 2.88 10.47 45.26
CA LEU A 56 4.32 10.60 45.48
C LEU A 56 4.76 9.80 46.72
N GLN A 57 3.96 9.86 47.79
CA GLN A 57 4.19 9.08 48.99
C GLN A 57 4.24 7.57 48.70
N ARG A 58 3.25 7.03 47.99
CA ARG A 58 3.22 5.59 47.60
C ARG A 58 4.39 5.21 46.69
N TYR A 59 4.81 6.09 45.77
CA TYR A 59 5.96 5.84 44.90
C TYR A 59 7.27 5.72 45.68
N CYS A 60 7.53 6.67 46.59
CA CYS A 60 8.73 6.71 47.41
C CYS A 60 8.77 5.54 48.41
N GLU A 61 7.65 5.19 49.05
CA GLU A 61 7.55 4.04 49.95
C GLU A 61 7.85 2.71 49.24
N LYS A 62 7.46 2.58 47.97
CA LYS A 62 7.61 1.35 47.17
C LYS A 62 8.98 1.20 46.51
N ASN A 63 9.64 2.31 46.14
CA ASN A 63 10.84 2.27 45.30
C ASN A 63 12.10 2.85 45.96
N ASP A 64 11.98 3.74 46.97
CA ASP A 64 13.15 4.31 47.66
C ASP A 64 12.84 4.73 49.10
N LYS A 65 12.73 3.72 49.97
CA LYS A 65 12.42 3.89 51.40
C LYS A 65 13.48 4.72 52.14
N PHE A 66 14.72 4.73 51.68
CA PHE A 66 15.81 5.51 52.27
C PHE A 66 15.63 7.01 51.99
N VAL A 67 15.27 7.38 50.76
CA VAL A 67 14.93 8.77 50.40
C VAL A 67 13.67 9.23 51.14
N TYR A 68 12.65 8.38 51.21
CA TYR A 68 11.43 8.65 52.00
C TYR A 68 11.77 8.98 53.46
N ASP A 69 12.55 8.13 54.14
CA ASP A 69 12.90 8.32 55.55
C ASP A 69 13.82 9.54 55.80
N LYS A 70 14.76 9.85 54.89
CA LYS A 70 15.67 11.01 55.03
C LYS A 70 14.95 12.34 54.78
N VAL A 71 14.12 12.42 53.74
CA VAL A 71 13.39 13.64 53.36
C VAL A 71 12.34 13.97 54.44
N PHE A 72 11.59 12.98 54.92
CA PHE A 72 10.58 13.20 55.95
C PHE A 72 11.14 13.37 57.38
N LYS A 73 12.28 12.76 57.73
CA LYS A 73 12.96 13.07 59.02
C LYS A 73 13.50 14.49 59.06
N LYS A 74 14.02 15.01 57.94
CA LYS A 74 14.53 16.39 57.84
C LYS A 74 13.40 17.42 57.87
N ALA A 75 12.30 17.13 57.18
CA ALA A 75 11.07 17.95 57.24
C ALA A 75 10.46 18.02 58.66
N ARG A 76 10.49 16.91 59.42
CA ARG A 76 10.08 16.89 60.85
C ARG A 76 11.06 17.57 61.81
N GLN A 77 12.33 17.72 61.43
CA GLN A 77 13.33 18.46 62.23
C GLN A 77 13.23 19.97 61.98
N GLN A 78 12.99 20.40 60.74
CA GLN A 78 12.80 21.81 60.39
C GLN A 78 11.48 22.38 60.92
N SER A 79 10.41 21.58 60.99
CA SER A 79 9.15 22.00 61.63
C SER A 79 9.21 22.10 63.17
N ARG A 80 10.31 21.66 63.80
CA ARG A 80 10.53 21.82 65.26
C ARG A 80 11.39 23.03 65.62
N THR A 81 12.15 23.59 64.68
CA THR A 81 12.97 24.80 64.89
C THR A 81 12.20 26.09 64.67
N ASP A 82 11.11 26.06 63.90
CA ASP A 82 10.21 27.21 63.73
C ASP A 82 9.03 27.10 64.69
N GLN A 83 9.27 27.37 65.98
CA GLN A 83 8.21 27.77 66.89
C GLN A 83 7.83 29.24 66.61
N GLN A 84 7.15 29.49 65.50
CA GLN A 84 6.26 30.63 65.37
C GLN A 84 5.25 30.39 64.24
N THR A 85 3.98 30.54 64.61
CA THR A 85 2.75 30.50 63.78
C THR A 85 2.38 29.15 63.17
N GLU A 86 1.52 28.43 63.90
CA GLU A 86 0.44 27.64 63.29
C GLU A 86 -0.33 28.55 62.31
N VAL A 87 -0.67 28.01 61.13
CA VAL A 87 -1.29 28.68 59.97
C VAL A 87 -0.28 29.37 59.04
N GLY A 88 0.14 28.64 57.99
CA GLY A 88 0.77 29.24 56.80
C GLY A 88 2.21 28.82 56.52
N TYR A 89 2.50 27.52 56.48
CA TYR A 89 3.52 27.01 55.56
C TYR A 89 2.77 26.23 54.49
N GLU A 90 2.52 26.86 53.35
CA GLU A 90 1.83 26.26 52.23
C GLU A 90 2.54 24.96 51.81
N LYS A 91 1.74 23.90 51.65
CA LYS A 91 2.19 22.50 51.44
C LYS A 91 3.09 22.30 50.19
N GLY A 92 3.28 23.32 49.36
CA GLY A 92 4.11 23.28 48.14
C GLY A 92 5.51 23.89 48.29
N GLU A 93 5.62 25.12 48.81
CA GLU A 93 6.88 25.89 48.75
C GLU A 93 8.01 25.32 49.63
N GLY A 94 7.67 24.84 50.83
CA GLY A 94 8.65 24.24 51.75
C GLY A 94 9.26 22.94 51.19
N MET A 95 8.49 22.17 50.42
CA MET A 95 8.91 20.91 49.81
C MET A 95 9.65 21.13 48.49
N GLN A 96 9.28 22.14 47.68
CA GLN A 96 10.06 22.55 46.51
C GLN A 96 11.50 22.92 46.89
N LYS A 97 11.69 23.65 47.99
CA LYS A 97 13.02 24.00 48.54
C LYS A 97 13.79 22.79 49.06
N LEU A 98 13.11 21.82 49.67
CA LEU A 98 13.70 20.58 50.16
C LEU A 98 14.14 19.64 49.02
N PHE A 99 13.37 19.61 47.91
CA PHE A 99 13.66 18.77 46.74
C PHE A 99 14.68 19.40 45.78
N SER A 100 14.73 20.73 45.64
CA SER A 100 15.85 21.39 44.95
C SER A 100 17.17 21.06 45.63
N THR A 101 17.18 21.02 46.96
CA THR A 101 18.34 20.61 47.77
C THR A 101 18.69 19.12 47.58
N TRP A 102 17.76 18.25 47.16
CA TRP A 102 18.03 16.84 46.86
C TRP A 102 18.63 16.65 45.46
N ILE A 103 18.14 17.39 44.46
CA ILE A 103 18.74 17.42 43.12
C ILE A 103 20.20 17.89 43.24
N ASP A 104 20.45 18.95 44.00
CA ASP A 104 21.81 19.43 44.30
C ASP A 104 22.67 18.37 45.03
N PHE A 105 22.07 17.57 45.92
CA PHE A 105 22.77 16.46 46.62
C PHE A 105 23.07 15.26 45.71
N SER A 106 22.33 15.09 44.61
CA SER A 106 22.51 14.00 43.64
C SER A 106 23.50 14.34 42.52
N GLU A 107 23.82 15.63 42.36
CA GLU A 107 24.74 16.15 41.34
C GLU A 107 26.19 16.34 41.84
N ASP A 108 26.48 16.20 43.15
CA ASP A 108 27.86 16.24 43.67
C ASP A 108 28.53 14.84 43.62
N PRO A 109 29.62 14.60 42.87
CA PRO A 109 30.18 13.25 42.66
C PRO A 109 30.98 12.69 43.84
N LYS A 110 30.90 13.29 45.03
CA LYS A 110 31.75 12.95 46.17
C LYS A 110 30.96 12.78 47.46
N ASP A 111 30.27 11.66 47.59
CA ASP A 111 30.07 11.02 48.89
C ASP A 111 30.00 9.51 48.69
N SER A 112 31.21 8.97 48.65
CA SER A 112 31.63 7.69 49.22
C SER A 112 30.60 7.05 50.17
N TYR A 113 30.25 5.80 49.88
CA TYR A 113 29.79 4.86 50.91
C TYR A 113 30.91 4.65 51.93
N ASP A 114 30.91 5.45 52.98
CA ASP A 114 31.56 5.13 54.25
C ASP A 114 30.48 4.55 55.18
N THR A 115 30.48 3.23 55.32
CA THR A 115 29.88 2.57 56.48
C THR A 115 31.00 1.88 57.24
N ALA A 116 31.34 2.48 58.38
CA ALA A 116 32.18 1.89 59.42
C ALA A 116 31.51 0.64 60.03
N ASP A 117 32.33 -0.41 60.16
CA ASP A 117 32.53 -1.37 61.27
C ASP A 117 31.32 -1.75 62.17
N GLU A 118 31.07 -3.02 62.54
CA GLU A 118 31.99 -3.95 63.21
C GLU A 118 31.61 -5.44 63.07
N HIS A 119 32.65 -6.28 62.93
CA HIS A 119 32.80 -7.71 63.30
C HIS A 119 32.08 -8.78 62.44
N GLY A 120 32.75 -9.75 61.80
CA GLY A 120 34.16 -10.11 61.75
C GLY A 120 34.33 -11.47 61.04
N SER A 121 35.58 -11.78 60.68
CA SER A 121 36.14 -13.04 60.15
C SER A 121 36.07 -13.33 58.63
N GLU A 122 37.06 -12.72 57.97
CA GLU A 122 37.81 -13.05 56.75
C GLU A 122 38.60 -14.40 56.88
N PRO A 123 39.42 -14.92 55.91
CA PRO A 123 39.71 -14.36 54.58
C PRO A 123 40.05 -15.32 53.38
N MET A 124 40.27 -14.67 52.21
CA MET A 124 41.14 -14.98 51.05
C MET A 124 40.67 -16.07 50.06
N THR A 125 40.63 -15.86 48.72
CA THR A 125 41.52 -15.08 47.82
C THR A 125 40.79 -14.51 46.59
N LYS A 126 41.10 -13.26 46.19
CA LYS A 126 40.91 -12.65 44.83
C LYS A 126 42.22 -12.84 43.99
N PRO A 127 42.45 -12.28 42.77
CA PRO A 127 41.61 -11.44 41.87
C PRO A 127 41.72 -11.77 40.34
N ASN A 128 40.85 -11.18 39.49
CA ASN A 128 41.26 -10.14 38.51
C ASN A 128 40.14 -9.75 37.51
N MET A 129 40.00 -8.42 37.34
CA MET A 129 39.44 -7.75 36.15
C MET A 129 40.50 -7.70 35.04
N ILE A 130 40.08 -7.57 33.77
CA ILE A 130 40.59 -6.60 32.75
C ILE A 130 39.75 -6.71 31.46
N GLN A 131 39.59 -5.55 30.82
CA GLN A 131 38.83 -5.16 29.61
C GLN A 131 39.26 -5.79 28.26
N PRO A 132 38.49 -5.55 27.16
CA PRO A 132 38.58 -6.29 25.90
C PRO A 132 39.56 -5.68 24.88
N LYS A 133 40.29 -6.53 24.14
CA LYS A 133 40.98 -6.17 22.89
C LYS A 133 41.13 -7.38 21.95
N ARG A 134 40.75 -7.15 20.68
CA ARG A 134 41.25 -7.67 19.38
C ARG A 134 41.71 -9.13 19.29
N PHE A 135 41.26 -9.85 18.26
CA PHE A 135 42.16 -10.58 17.33
C PHE A 135 41.44 -10.91 16.00
N LEU A 136 41.97 -10.36 14.91
CA LEU A 136 41.92 -10.87 13.54
C LEU A 136 42.95 -12.00 13.45
N GLU A 137 42.65 -13.08 12.73
CA GLU A 137 43.57 -13.87 11.86
C GLU A 137 43.06 -15.31 11.67
N SER A 138 42.76 -15.69 10.44
CA SER A 138 43.26 -16.90 9.77
C SER A 138 42.54 -17.11 8.44
N MET A 139 43.19 -16.67 7.37
CA MET A 139 43.07 -17.23 6.04
C MET A 139 44.49 -17.54 5.57
N GLU A 140 44.57 -18.44 4.59
CA GLU A 140 45.76 -18.92 3.85
C GLU A 140 46.44 -20.16 4.43
N ASP A 141 46.19 -21.29 3.75
CA ASP A 141 47.27 -22.02 3.08
C ASP A 141 46.74 -23.15 2.16
N TYR A 142 46.90 -23.00 0.84
CA TYR A 142 47.69 -23.88 -0.05
C TYR A 142 47.28 -23.79 -1.53
N LYS A 143 48.29 -23.48 -2.36
CA LYS A 143 48.30 -23.40 -3.83
C LYS A 143 48.88 -24.69 -4.45
N THR A 144 48.19 -25.20 -5.48
CA THR A 144 48.63 -25.69 -6.82
C THR A 144 49.76 -26.74 -7.07
N VAL A 145 49.60 -27.41 -8.24
CA VAL A 145 50.50 -28.23 -9.12
C VAL A 145 50.24 -29.76 -9.01
N GLY A 146 50.03 -30.59 -10.06
CA GLY A 146 49.93 -30.43 -11.52
C GLY A 146 49.86 -31.80 -12.27
N GLN A 147 49.08 -31.84 -13.37
CA GLN A 147 49.17 -32.63 -14.64
C GLN A 147 49.27 -34.18 -14.79
N SER A 148 48.58 -34.63 -15.87
CA SER A 148 48.63 -35.88 -16.69
C SER A 148 47.81 -37.08 -16.18
N GLY A 149 47.03 -37.85 -16.96
CA GLY A 149 46.62 -37.86 -18.37
C GLY A 149 45.78 -39.12 -18.68
N LYS A 150 45.12 -39.14 -19.85
CA LYS A 150 44.51 -40.27 -20.61
C LYS A 150 43.03 -40.70 -20.40
N ARG A 151 42.30 -40.55 -21.52
CA ARG A 151 41.09 -41.21 -22.11
C ARG A 151 40.84 -42.68 -21.72
N PRO A 152 39.59 -43.20 -21.81
CA PRO A 152 38.85 -43.51 -23.08
C PRO A 152 37.33 -43.22 -23.00
N SER A 153 36.45 -43.33 -24.00
CA SER A 153 36.41 -43.54 -25.46
C SER A 153 34.96 -43.29 -25.91
N GLN A 154 34.79 -42.82 -27.15
CA GLN A 154 33.52 -42.63 -27.86
C GLN A 154 32.76 -43.95 -28.12
N THR A 155 31.45 -43.86 -28.28
CA THR A 155 30.69 -44.63 -29.29
C THR A 155 29.61 -43.75 -29.91
N ASP A 156 29.51 -43.86 -31.23
CA ASP A 156 28.88 -42.96 -32.20
C ASP A 156 27.39 -43.20 -32.48
N ALA A 157 26.77 -42.13 -33.01
CA ALA A 157 25.75 -42.06 -34.09
C ALA A 157 24.25 -42.38 -33.82
N PRO A 158 23.31 -41.88 -34.65
CA PRO A 158 23.32 -40.67 -35.51
C PRO A 158 22.09 -39.76 -35.33
N VAL A 159 22.24 -38.54 -35.86
CA VAL A 159 21.22 -37.49 -36.04
C VAL A 159 20.53 -37.71 -37.39
N GLU A 160 19.20 -37.69 -37.43
CA GLU A 160 18.41 -37.51 -38.66
C GLU A 160 18.17 -36.01 -38.89
N GLU A 161 18.76 -35.49 -39.97
CA GLU A 161 18.41 -34.21 -40.58
C GLU A 161 17.12 -34.39 -41.39
N THR A 162 16.13 -33.55 -41.13
CA THR A 162 15.01 -33.33 -42.06
C THR A 162 15.07 -31.88 -42.52
N ASP A 163 15.38 -31.72 -43.81
CA ASP A 163 15.28 -30.48 -44.57
C ASP A 163 13.82 -29.98 -44.58
N GLU A 164 13.58 -28.78 -44.05
CA GLU A 164 12.40 -27.99 -44.42
C GLU A 164 12.87 -26.65 -45.00
N VAL A 165 12.32 -26.40 -46.19
CA VAL A 165 12.65 -25.36 -47.15
C VAL A 165 11.97 -24.06 -46.72
N GLU A 166 12.74 -23.02 -46.39
CA GLU A 166 12.19 -21.67 -46.24
C GLU A 166 11.98 -21.05 -47.63
N GLU A 167 10.73 -20.88 -48.02
CA GLU A 167 10.31 -20.03 -49.13
C GLU A 167 10.61 -18.56 -48.78
N MET A 168 11.52 -17.94 -49.54
CA MET A 168 11.74 -16.49 -49.50
C MET A 168 10.60 -15.79 -50.25
N GLU A 169 9.79 -15.00 -49.55
CA GLU A 169 8.84 -14.09 -50.18
C GLU A 169 9.57 -12.88 -50.81
N GLU A 170 9.34 -12.68 -52.11
CA GLU A 170 9.80 -11.54 -52.90
C GLU A 170 9.21 -10.22 -52.37
N SER A 171 10.07 -9.33 -51.87
CA SER A 171 9.72 -7.94 -51.61
C SER A 171 9.71 -7.12 -52.90
N THR A 172 8.58 -6.52 -53.21
CA THR A 172 8.38 -5.61 -54.35
C THR A 172 9.22 -4.33 -54.23
N ASP A 173 10.10 -4.11 -55.20
CA ASP A 173 10.86 -2.87 -55.38
C ASP A 173 9.94 -1.69 -55.73
N VAL A 174 9.97 -0.64 -54.90
CA VAL A 174 9.45 0.68 -55.24
C VAL A 174 10.62 1.58 -55.62
N SER A 175 10.79 1.80 -56.92
CA SER A 175 11.77 2.73 -57.47
C SER A 175 11.35 4.18 -57.21
N VAL A 176 12.07 4.87 -56.31
CA VAL A 176 12.02 6.33 -56.16
C VAL A 176 13.26 6.93 -56.83
N ASP A 177 13.02 7.64 -57.92
CA ASP A 177 13.99 8.42 -58.67
C ASP A 177 14.44 9.61 -57.80
N SER A 178 15.74 9.75 -57.51
CA SER A 178 16.29 10.99 -56.97
C SER A 178 17.60 11.34 -57.66
N SER A 179 17.53 12.47 -58.36
CA SER A 179 18.63 13.10 -59.06
C SER A 179 19.55 13.83 -58.08
N GLY A 180 20.82 13.41 -58.09
CA GLY A 180 21.97 14.30 -57.97
C GLY A 180 22.37 14.80 -56.58
N GLU A 181 23.25 14.07 -55.91
CA GLU A 181 24.37 14.67 -55.15
C GLU A 181 25.56 13.70 -55.17
N LYS A 182 26.66 14.10 -55.82
CA LYS A 182 27.90 13.33 -55.88
C LYS A 182 28.73 13.61 -54.62
N GLY A 183 28.98 12.57 -53.82
CA GLY A 183 30.06 12.59 -52.82
C GLY A 183 29.77 11.99 -51.44
N SER A 184 28.97 10.92 -51.32
CA SER A 184 28.94 10.13 -50.07
C SER A 184 29.16 8.65 -50.35
N ASP A 185 29.83 7.96 -49.42
CA ASP A 185 30.06 6.51 -49.45
C ASP A 185 28.72 5.77 -49.66
N PRO A 186 28.70 4.60 -50.33
CA PRO A 186 27.49 3.80 -50.45
C PRO A 186 27.06 3.30 -49.06
N VAL A 187 26.19 4.06 -48.39
CA VAL A 187 25.62 3.68 -47.10
C VAL A 187 24.37 2.84 -47.34
N THR A 188 24.47 1.53 -47.12
CA THR A 188 23.29 0.67 -46.99
C THR A 188 22.64 0.94 -45.63
N LYS A 189 21.47 1.59 -45.63
CA LYS A 189 20.69 1.79 -44.42
C LYS A 189 19.77 0.58 -44.24
N SER A 190 19.88 -0.12 -43.11
CA SER A 190 18.91 -1.11 -42.66
C SER A 190 18.20 -0.62 -41.41
N GLY A 191 16.93 -0.96 -41.26
CA GLY A 191 16.13 -0.64 -40.08
C GLY A 191 16.43 -1.57 -38.89
N MET A 192 15.95 -1.18 -37.71
CA MET A 192 15.94 -2.10 -36.57
C MET A 192 14.87 -3.17 -36.77
N ILE A 193 15.21 -4.43 -36.49
CA ILE A 193 14.25 -5.55 -36.46
C ILE A 193 13.36 -5.38 -35.23
N ARG A 194 12.04 -5.39 -35.44
CA ARG A 194 11.06 -5.31 -34.35
C ARG A 194 10.82 -6.69 -33.74
N PRO A 195 10.76 -6.82 -32.40
CA PRO A 195 10.27 -8.03 -31.77
C PRO A 195 8.84 -8.35 -32.23
N SER A 196 8.47 -9.63 -32.20
CA SER A 196 7.10 -10.04 -32.45
C SER A 196 6.18 -9.67 -31.27
N LEU A 197 4.88 -9.52 -31.54
CA LEU A 197 3.86 -9.31 -30.51
C LEU A 197 3.95 -10.33 -29.36
N ILE A 198 4.17 -11.60 -29.68
CA ILE A 198 4.31 -12.66 -28.68
C ILE A 198 5.52 -12.39 -27.78
N GLN A 199 6.64 -11.94 -28.34
CA GLN A 199 7.82 -11.62 -27.55
C GLN A 199 7.58 -10.41 -26.64
N ASP A 200 6.88 -9.38 -27.13
CA ASP A 200 6.51 -8.22 -26.31
C ASP A 200 5.59 -8.61 -25.16
N LEU A 201 4.58 -9.45 -25.41
CA LEU A 201 3.70 -9.94 -24.34
C LEU A 201 4.47 -10.80 -23.33
N LYS A 202 5.41 -11.66 -23.78
CA LYS A 202 6.29 -12.40 -22.86
C LYS A 202 7.12 -11.48 -21.97
N ASN A 203 7.67 -10.41 -22.55
CA ASN A 203 8.43 -9.41 -21.79
C ASN A 203 7.52 -8.77 -20.72
N ILE A 204 6.29 -8.39 -21.08
CA ILE A 204 5.32 -7.85 -20.11
C ILE A 204 5.02 -8.88 -19.00
N LEU A 205 4.77 -10.14 -19.34
CA LEU A 205 4.49 -11.20 -18.34
C LEU A 205 5.68 -11.45 -17.40
N SER A 206 6.92 -11.24 -17.87
CA SER A 206 8.11 -11.33 -17.02
C SER A 206 8.26 -10.14 -16.06
N GLU A 207 7.81 -8.95 -16.47
CA GLU A 207 7.83 -7.75 -15.63
C GLU A 207 6.68 -7.74 -14.59
N TYR A 208 5.58 -8.44 -14.86
CA TYR A 208 4.40 -8.52 -14.00
C TYR A 208 4.15 -9.95 -13.51
N PRO A 209 4.74 -10.40 -12.38
CA PRO A 209 4.53 -11.74 -11.84
C PRO A 209 3.06 -12.07 -11.53
N ASP A 210 2.73 -13.36 -11.56
CA ASP A 210 1.43 -13.93 -11.18
C ASP A 210 1.29 -14.07 -9.65
N ASP A 211 1.21 -12.95 -8.93
CA ASP A 211 1.17 -12.90 -7.45
C ASP A 211 -0.02 -12.09 -6.89
N GLY A 212 -1.17 -12.12 -7.56
CA GLY A 212 -2.37 -11.40 -7.12
C GLY A 212 -2.55 -10.01 -7.75
N GLN A 213 -1.52 -9.48 -8.40
CA GLN A 213 -1.58 -8.19 -9.10
C GLN A 213 -2.65 -8.16 -10.20
N ILE A 214 -2.95 -9.30 -10.84
CA ILE A 214 -3.95 -9.41 -11.92
C ILE A 214 -5.33 -8.90 -11.47
N ILE A 215 -5.78 -9.29 -10.25
CA ILE A 215 -7.06 -8.81 -9.71
C ILE A 215 -7.00 -7.30 -9.49
N LYS A 216 -5.90 -6.78 -8.93
CA LYS A 216 -5.74 -5.34 -8.70
C LYS A 216 -5.78 -4.55 -10.01
N GLU A 217 -5.14 -5.01 -11.08
CA GLU A 217 -5.18 -4.35 -12.39
C GLU A 217 -6.59 -4.35 -13.00
N LEU A 218 -7.37 -5.43 -12.83
CA LEU A 218 -8.78 -5.47 -13.26
C LEU A 218 -9.68 -4.52 -12.44
N LEU A 219 -9.41 -4.39 -11.14
CA LEU A 219 -10.10 -3.41 -10.27
C LEU A 219 -9.75 -1.97 -10.65
N GLN A 220 -8.48 -1.70 -10.99
CA GLN A 220 -8.05 -0.39 -11.49
C GLN A 220 -8.76 -0.01 -12.80
N ASN A 221 -8.88 -0.96 -13.73
CA ASN A 221 -9.62 -0.73 -14.98
C ASN A 221 -11.10 -0.40 -14.71
N ALA A 222 -11.73 -1.07 -13.74
CA ALA A 222 -13.11 -0.79 -13.36
C ALA A 222 -13.25 0.58 -12.68
N GLU A 223 -12.34 0.92 -11.76
CA GLU A 223 -12.26 2.24 -11.11
C GLU A 223 -12.10 3.38 -12.13
N ASP A 224 -11.22 3.21 -13.12
CA ASP A 224 -10.98 4.23 -14.16
C ASP A 224 -12.16 4.39 -15.13
N ALA A 225 -12.97 3.34 -15.30
CA ALA A 225 -14.23 3.40 -16.02
C ALA A 225 -15.37 4.02 -15.18
N GLY A 226 -15.13 4.29 -13.89
CA GLY A 226 -16.12 4.84 -12.96
C GLY A 226 -17.11 3.81 -12.42
N ALA A 227 -16.75 2.52 -12.43
CA ALA A 227 -17.57 1.45 -11.86
C ALA A 227 -17.73 1.63 -10.34
N THR A 228 -18.91 1.29 -9.83
CA THR A 228 -19.18 1.27 -8.38
C THR A 228 -19.07 -0.14 -7.81
N LYS A 229 -19.22 -1.15 -8.66
CA LYS A 229 -19.22 -2.56 -8.26
C LYS A 229 -18.42 -3.43 -9.21
N VAL A 230 -17.60 -4.31 -8.64
CA VAL A 230 -16.94 -5.41 -9.35
C VAL A 230 -17.40 -6.75 -8.79
N LYS A 231 -17.63 -7.72 -9.68
CA LYS A 231 -17.90 -9.11 -9.34
C LYS A 231 -16.93 -10.03 -10.07
N ILE A 232 -16.35 -11.00 -9.37
CA ILE A 232 -15.36 -11.92 -9.94
C ILE A 232 -15.83 -13.35 -9.66
N LEU A 233 -15.88 -14.18 -10.68
CA LEU A 233 -16.31 -15.57 -10.60
C LEU A 233 -15.25 -16.50 -11.18
N LEU A 234 -14.83 -17.48 -10.38
CA LEU A 234 -14.21 -18.69 -10.90
C LEU A 234 -15.32 -19.68 -11.29
N SER A 235 -15.49 -19.90 -12.59
CA SER A 235 -16.48 -20.84 -13.11
C SER A 235 -15.86 -22.20 -13.40
N GLY A 236 -16.33 -23.23 -12.69
CA GLY A 236 -16.04 -24.65 -12.97
C GLY A 236 -16.89 -25.23 -14.10
N LYS A 237 -17.65 -24.41 -14.85
CA LYS A 237 -18.51 -24.90 -15.93
C LYS A 237 -17.65 -25.42 -17.08
N HIS A 238 -17.72 -26.72 -17.37
CA HIS A 238 -17.13 -27.28 -18.59
C HIS A 238 -18.08 -27.07 -19.78
N CYS A 239 -17.54 -26.57 -20.90
CA CYS A 239 -18.27 -26.44 -22.16
C CYS A 239 -18.16 -27.75 -22.95
N ASN A 240 -19.22 -28.16 -23.65
CA ASN A 240 -19.25 -29.43 -24.36
C ASN A 240 -18.33 -29.36 -25.58
N GLN A 241 -17.22 -30.10 -25.54
CA GLN A 241 -16.18 -30.02 -26.55
C GLN A 241 -16.60 -30.59 -27.91
N GLU A 242 -17.53 -31.56 -27.98
CA GLU A 242 -17.93 -32.19 -29.25
C GLU A 242 -18.88 -31.29 -30.06
N LEU A 243 -19.90 -30.70 -29.41
CA LEU A 243 -20.86 -29.79 -30.06
C LEU A 243 -20.24 -28.46 -30.50
N SER A 244 -19.12 -28.07 -29.88
CA SER A 244 -18.43 -26.82 -30.13
C SER A 244 -17.33 -26.95 -31.20
N ALA A 245 -16.81 -28.15 -31.49
CA ALA A 245 -15.71 -28.36 -32.46
C ALA A 245 -16.03 -27.84 -33.88
N GLN A 246 -17.32 -27.72 -34.21
CA GLN A 246 -17.82 -27.24 -35.50
C GLN A 246 -18.11 -25.72 -35.52
N ARG A 247 -17.86 -24.98 -34.43
CA ARG A 247 -18.24 -23.57 -34.30
C ARG A 247 -17.03 -22.63 -34.35
N PRO A 248 -17.10 -21.50 -35.09
CA PRO A 248 -16.05 -20.49 -35.08
C PRO A 248 -15.92 -19.87 -33.68
N TYR A 249 -14.73 -19.49 -33.26
CA TYR A 249 -14.45 -18.87 -31.95
C TYR A 249 -14.63 -19.75 -30.70
N LYS A 250 -14.76 -21.09 -30.84
CA LYS A 250 -14.83 -22.01 -29.68
C LYS A 250 -13.73 -21.75 -28.63
N LYS A 251 -12.49 -21.51 -29.09
CA LYS A 251 -11.31 -21.31 -28.23
C LYS A 251 -11.50 -20.20 -27.18
N PHE A 252 -12.31 -19.18 -27.49
CA PHE A 252 -12.62 -18.06 -26.59
C PHE A 252 -13.68 -18.36 -25.53
N PHE A 253 -14.48 -19.41 -25.71
CA PHE A 253 -15.62 -19.74 -24.86
C PHE A 253 -15.51 -21.15 -24.27
N LYS A 254 -14.28 -21.64 -24.09
CA LYS A 254 -14.01 -22.86 -23.32
C LYS A 254 -14.16 -22.57 -21.83
N GLY A 255 -14.43 -23.62 -21.04
CA GLY A 255 -14.43 -23.59 -19.59
C GLY A 255 -13.65 -24.78 -19.01
N PRO A 256 -13.11 -24.69 -17.77
CA PRO A 256 -13.35 -23.65 -16.76
C PRO A 256 -12.78 -22.27 -17.13
N GLY A 257 -13.27 -21.21 -16.48
CA GLY A 257 -12.87 -19.84 -16.81
C GLY A 257 -13.01 -18.85 -15.68
N PHE A 258 -12.23 -17.79 -15.77
CA PHE A 258 -12.22 -16.66 -14.85
C PHE A 258 -13.06 -15.52 -15.45
N CYS A 259 -14.13 -15.14 -14.76
CA CYS A 259 -15.12 -14.18 -15.23
C CYS A 259 -15.10 -12.93 -14.35
N VAL A 260 -14.99 -11.75 -14.94
CA VAL A 260 -14.96 -10.48 -14.20
C VAL A 260 -16.00 -9.53 -14.77
N TYR A 261 -16.86 -9.03 -13.91
CA TYR A 261 -17.89 -8.06 -14.24
C TYR A 261 -17.64 -6.74 -13.51
N ASN A 262 -17.90 -5.63 -14.19
CA ASN A 262 -18.12 -4.34 -13.54
C ASN A 262 -19.34 -3.61 -14.14
N ASP A 263 -19.93 -2.71 -13.37
CA ASP A 263 -21.16 -2.00 -13.72
C ASP A 263 -20.95 -0.76 -14.60
N ALA A 264 -19.72 -0.46 -15.02
CA ALA A 264 -19.41 0.55 -16.02
C ALA A 264 -19.37 -0.03 -17.44
N GLU A 265 -19.55 0.83 -18.45
CA GLU A 265 -19.55 0.46 -19.86
C GLU A 265 -18.35 1.08 -20.57
N PHE A 266 -17.71 0.33 -21.45
CA PHE A 266 -16.65 0.82 -22.31
C PHE A 266 -17.13 1.97 -23.20
N THR A 267 -16.37 3.06 -23.18
CA THR A 267 -16.45 4.13 -24.16
C THR A 267 -15.65 3.77 -25.42
N GLU A 268 -15.82 4.53 -26.50
CA GLU A 268 -15.00 4.36 -27.73
C GLU A 268 -13.50 4.45 -27.44
N LYS A 269 -13.09 5.29 -26.47
CA LYS A 269 -11.69 5.40 -26.05
C LYS A 269 -11.20 4.17 -25.30
N ASP A 270 -12.06 3.52 -24.53
CA ASP A 270 -11.69 2.28 -23.83
C ASP A 270 -11.51 1.14 -24.83
N TRP A 271 -12.33 1.08 -25.89
CA TRP A 271 -12.17 0.14 -27.00
C TRP A 271 -10.88 0.37 -27.79
N GLU A 272 -10.49 1.61 -28.03
CA GLU A 272 -9.18 1.95 -28.60
C GLU A 272 -8.04 1.58 -27.62
N GLY A 273 -8.21 1.95 -26.35
CA GLY A 273 -7.27 1.76 -25.25
C GLY A 273 -6.83 0.33 -25.05
N ILE A 274 -7.80 -0.59 -24.88
CA ILE A 274 -7.54 -1.99 -24.57
C ILE A 274 -6.75 -2.73 -25.68
N ARG A 275 -6.80 -2.22 -26.91
CA ARG A 275 -6.12 -2.79 -28.09
C ARG A 275 -4.68 -2.32 -28.23
N MET A 276 -4.31 -1.21 -27.62
CA MET A 276 -2.92 -0.74 -27.65
C MET A 276 -2.02 -1.70 -26.87
N LEU A 277 -0.82 -1.93 -27.39
CA LEU A 277 0.19 -2.76 -26.74
C LEU A 277 0.99 -1.96 -25.71
N ASN A 278 1.59 -0.85 -26.16
CA ASN A 278 2.52 -0.03 -25.39
C ASN A 278 2.23 1.47 -25.61
N SER A 279 1.05 1.92 -25.20
CA SER A 279 0.73 3.35 -25.16
C SER A 279 -0.59 3.56 -24.44
N SER A 280 -0.57 4.33 -23.35
CA SER A 280 -1.78 5.05 -22.95
C SER A 280 -1.93 6.23 -23.90
N VAL A 281 -3.10 6.35 -24.53
CA VAL A 281 -3.55 7.64 -25.04
C VAL A 281 -3.44 8.57 -23.83
N LYS A 282 -2.67 9.66 -23.94
CA LYS A 282 -2.47 10.62 -22.85
C LYS A 282 -3.85 11.13 -22.41
N GLU A 283 -4.38 10.54 -21.35
CA GLU A 283 -5.75 10.79 -20.94
C GLU A 283 -5.87 12.14 -20.26
N LYS A 284 -7.04 12.76 -20.41
CA LYS A 284 -7.35 14.08 -19.83
C LYS A 284 -7.64 14.02 -18.33
N ASP A 285 -7.72 12.84 -17.73
CA ASP A 285 -7.93 12.69 -16.29
C ASP A 285 -6.59 12.32 -15.62
N PRO A 286 -6.00 13.24 -14.85
CA PRO A 286 -4.68 13.02 -14.26
C PRO A 286 -4.72 12.04 -13.08
N ILE A 287 -5.90 11.77 -12.49
CA ILE A 287 -6.04 10.91 -11.31
C ILE A 287 -6.55 9.50 -11.65
N LYS A 288 -6.53 9.10 -12.93
CA LYS A 288 -6.73 7.69 -13.31
C LYS A 288 -5.59 6.82 -12.80
N VAL A 289 -5.96 5.63 -12.32
CA VAL A 289 -5.04 4.69 -11.66
C VAL A 289 -4.19 3.95 -12.70
N GLY A 290 -4.79 3.56 -13.82
CA GLY A 290 -4.20 2.82 -14.94
C GLY A 290 -3.46 3.69 -15.95
N ARG A 291 -2.25 4.17 -15.61
CA ARG A 291 -1.51 5.12 -16.48
C ARG A 291 -0.78 4.56 -17.72
N PHE A 292 -0.49 3.25 -17.80
CA PHE A 292 0.40 2.69 -18.85
C PHE A 292 -0.26 1.69 -19.79
N GLY A 293 -1.51 1.28 -19.57
CA GLY A 293 -2.21 0.29 -20.40
C GLY A 293 -1.62 -1.14 -20.39
N LEU A 294 -0.49 -1.35 -19.71
CA LEU A 294 0.20 -2.64 -19.60
C LEU A 294 -0.50 -3.60 -18.63
N GLY A 295 -1.17 -3.06 -17.61
CA GLY A 295 -1.81 -3.83 -16.53
C GLY A 295 -2.79 -4.88 -17.00
N PHE A 296 -3.62 -4.54 -18.01
CA PHE A 296 -4.57 -5.50 -18.59
C PHE A 296 -3.87 -6.71 -19.21
N LYS A 297 -2.68 -6.54 -19.80
CA LYS A 297 -1.96 -7.65 -20.48
C LYS A 297 -1.50 -8.73 -19.49
N SER A 298 -1.48 -8.45 -18.17
CA SER A 298 -1.21 -9.46 -17.14
C SER A 298 -2.23 -10.62 -17.14
N VAL A 299 -3.43 -10.43 -17.70
CA VAL A 299 -4.43 -11.52 -17.85
C VAL A 299 -3.93 -12.66 -18.73
N TYR A 300 -2.88 -12.45 -19.54
CA TYR A 300 -2.26 -13.50 -20.33
C TYR A 300 -1.50 -14.55 -19.49
N HIS A 301 -1.28 -14.30 -18.19
CA HIS A 301 -0.92 -15.38 -17.26
C HIS A 301 -2.01 -16.44 -17.16
N ILE A 302 -3.29 -16.01 -17.19
CA ILE A 302 -4.46 -16.87 -17.01
C ILE A 302 -4.92 -17.52 -18.32
N THR A 303 -4.94 -16.75 -19.41
CA THR A 303 -5.57 -17.16 -20.67
C THR A 303 -4.78 -16.76 -21.90
N ASP A 304 -4.99 -17.45 -23.02
CA ASP A 304 -4.55 -17.00 -24.35
C ASP A 304 -5.65 -16.25 -25.12
N TYR A 305 -6.91 -16.39 -24.70
CA TYR A 305 -8.08 -15.96 -25.48
C TYR A 305 -9.03 -15.07 -24.68
N PRO A 306 -8.60 -13.88 -24.23
CA PRO A 306 -9.48 -12.96 -23.53
C PRO A 306 -10.66 -12.53 -24.40
N CYS A 307 -11.82 -12.45 -23.77
CA CYS A 307 -13.09 -12.04 -24.36
C CYS A 307 -13.70 -10.91 -23.51
N ILE A 308 -14.15 -9.83 -24.16
CA ILE A 308 -14.76 -8.68 -23.50
C ILE A 308 -16.11 -8.37 -24.14
N ILE A 309 -17.17 -8.24 -23.33
CA ILE A 309 -18.50 -7.80 -23.76
C ILE A 309 -18.86 -6.54 -22.98
N SER A 310 -19.19 -5.46 -23.69
CA SER A 310 -19.69 -4.22 -23.09
C SER A 310 -20.59 -3.47 -24.06
N GLY A 311 -21.71 -2.95 -23.58
CA GLY A 311 -22.69 -2.23 -24.41
C GLY A 311 -23.16 -3.11 -25.58
N ASP A 312 -22.99 -2.62 -26.82
CA ASP A 312 -23.39 -3.34 -28.03
C ASP A 312 -22.26 -4.14 -28.70
N GLN A 313 -21.09 -4.30 -28.07
CA GLN A 313 -19.91 -4.90 -28.68
C GLN A 313 -19.35 -6.11 -27.92
N LEU A 314 -18.71 -6.99 -28.68
CA LEU A 314 -17.88 -8.11 -28.25
C LEU A 314 -16.49 -7.96 -28.89
N LEU A 315 -15.44 -8.01 -28.08
CA LEU A 315 -14.05 -8.04 -28.49
C LEU A 315 -13.43 -9.40 -28.13
N LEU A 316 -12.82 -10.04 -29.13
CA LEU A 316 -12.07 -11.28 -29.01
C LEU A 316 -10.60 -10.98 -29.32
N LEU A 317 -9.70 -11.37 -28.41
CA LEU A 317 -8.26 -11.14 -28.54
C LEU A 317 -7.52 -12.47 -28.74
N ASN A 318 -6.85 -12.64 -29.88
CA ASN A 318 -5.98 -13.78 -30.13
C ASN A 318 -4.56 -13.31 -30.47
N PRO A 319 -3.62 -13.30 -29.52
CA PRO A 319 -2.25 -12.85 -29.76
C PRO A 319 -1.45 -13.80 -30.66
N HIS A 320 -1.99 -14.98 -31.00
CA HIS A 320 -1.36 -15.97 -31.88
C HIS A 320 -1.71 -15.78 -33.37
N GLU A 321 -2.58 -14.82 -33.71
CA GLU A 321 -2.78 -14.42 -35.13
C GLU A 321 -1.71 -13.40 -35.56
N THR A 322 -1.71 -13.03 -36.85
CA THR A 322 -0.93 -11.89 -37.35
C THR A 322 -1.35 -10.58 -36.69
N GLU A 323 -0.44 -9.60 -36.62
CA GLU A 323 -0.65 -8.35 -35.86
C GLU A 323 -1.95 -7.60 -36.21
N ASP A 324 -2.39 -7.68 -37.47
CA ASP A 324 -3.61 -7.06 -37.98
C ASP A 324 -4.90 -7.85 -37.64
N GLN A 325 -4.79 -9.12 -37.25
CA GLN A 325 -5.91 -10.02 -36.96
C GLN A 325 -6.08 -10.35 -35.46
N VAL A 326 -5.22 -9.82 -34.59
CA VAL A 326 -5.26 -10.07 -33.14
C VAL A 326 -6.61 -9.68 -32.52
N CYS A 327 -7.21 -8.58 -33.00
CA CYS A 327 -8.41 -7.99 -32.42
C CYS A 327 -9.62 -8.20 -33.33
N SER A 328 -10.55 -9.06 -32.94
CA SER A 328 -11.84 -9.23 -33.61
C SER A 328 -12.95 -8.52 -32.83
N ILE A 329 -13.43 -7.39 -33.35
CA ILE A 329 -14.57 -6.65 -32.78
C ILE A 329 -15.84 -6.99 -33.56
N MET A 330 -16.93 -7.27 -32.86
CA MET A 330 -18.24 -7.45 -33.49
C MET A 330 -19.35 -6.84 -32.66
N LYS A 331 -20.35 -6.26 -33.32
CA LYS A 331 -21.57 -5.82 -32.64
C LYS A 331 -22.45 -7.03 -32.32
N LEU A 332 -23.08 -7.02 -31.15
CA LEU A 332 -24.00 -8.09 -30.70
C LEU A 332 -25.16 -8.31 -31.68
N ARG A 333 -25.58 -7.24 -32.37
CA ARG A 333 -26.61 -7.28 -33.42
C ARG A 333 -26.20 -8.11 -34.64
N ASP A 334 -24.91 -8.12 -34.97
CA ASP A 334 -24.34 -8.73 -36.17
C ASP A 334 -23.82 -10.16 -35.90
N MET A 335 -23.90 -10.64 -34.65
CA MET A 335 -23.49 -11.99 -34.28
C MET A 335 -24.30 -13.07 -35.02
N LYS A 336 -23.60 -14.07 -35.56
CA LYS A 336 -24.22 -15.26 -36.13
C LYS A 336 -24.77 -16.17 -35.03
N LYS A 337 -25.72 -17.06 -35.40
CA LYS A 337 -26.33 -18.03 -34.47
C LYS A 337 -25.28 -18.90 -33.77
N SER A 338 -24.22 -19.29 -34.46
CA SER A 338 -23.11 -20.09 -33.90
C SER A 338 -22.33 -19.32 -32.83
N THR A 339 -21.97 -18.06 -33.07
CA THR A 339 -21.26 -17.23 -32.08
C THR A 339 -22.14 -16.97 -30.86
N ARG A 340 -23.43 -16.68 -31.06
CA ARG A 340 -24.41 -16.54 -29.95
C ARG A 340 -24.46 -17.80 -29.10
N ALA A 341 -24.46 -18.98 -29.73
CA ALA A 341 -24.47 -20.24 -29.01
C ALA A 341 -23.19 -20.45 -28.19
N ASN A 342 -22.01 -20.08 -28.70
CA ASN A 342 -20.76 -20.14 -27.93
C ASN A 342 -20.79 -19.23 -26.70
N CYS A 343 -21.27 -17.99 -26.85
CA CYS A 343 -21.38 -17.07 -25.72
C CYS A 343 -22.33 -17.61 -24.64
N LEU A 344 -23.48 -18.14 -25.02
CA LEU A 344 -24.42 -18.73 -24.05
C LEU A 344 -23.85 -19.99 -23.38
N GLU A 345 -23.08 -20.78 -24.11
CA GLU A 345 -22.47 -21.98 -23.56
C GLU A 345 -21.53 -21.65 -22.39
N ALA A 346 -20.68 -20.63 -22.55
CA ALA A 346 -19.77 -20.20 -21.48
C ALA A 346 -20.47 -19.29 -20.45
N LEU A 347 -21.22 -18.28 -20.89
CA LEU A 347 -21.58 -17.10 -20.09
C LEU A 347 -23.03 -17.07 -19.61
N ASP A 348 -23.89 -18.01 -20.01
CA ASP A 348 -25.30 -17.96 -19.62
C ASP A 348 -25.46 -17.98 -18.09
N ASN A 349 -26.24 -17.01 -17.60
CA ASN A 349 -26.48 -16.68 -16.20
C ASN A 349 -25.27 -16.10 -15.42
N MET A 350 -24.18 -15.73 -16.10
CA MET A 350 -23.07 -15.01 -15.46
C MET A 350 -23.37 -13.52 -15.41
N PHE A 351 -23.58 -12.99 -14.19
CA PHE A 351 -23.74 -11.56 -13.93
C PHE A 351 -24.72 -10.86 -14.88
N GLY A 352 -25.90 -11.48 -15.08
CA GLY A 352 -26.96 -10.95 -15.93
C GLY A 352 -26.80 -11.22 -17.44
N PHE A 353 -25.69 -11.83 -17.88
CA PHE A 353 -25.57 -12.29 -19.26
C PHE A 353 -26.49 -13.47 -19.53
N SER A 354 -27.30 -13.38 -20.57
CA SER A 354 -28.29 -14.42 -20.90
C SER A 354 -28.75 -14.32 -22.36
N SER A 355 -29.61 -15.24 -22.79
CA SER A 355 -30.26 -15.15 -24.10
C SER A 355 -31.04 -13.84 -24.31
N LEU A 356 -31.51 -13.19 -23.23
CA LEU A 356 -32.20 -11.90 -23.30
C LEU A 356 -31.26 -10.78 -23.75
N VAL A 357 -30.03 -10.74 -23.23
CA VAL A 357 -28.98 -9.78 -23.63
C VAL A 357 -28.70 -9.87 -25.12
N LEU A 358 -28.58 -11.09 -25.65
CA LEU A 358 -28.36 -11.31 -27.08
C LEU A 358 -29.56 -10.92 -27.94
N LYS A 359 -30.79 -11.05 -27.43
CA LYS A 359 -32.02 -10.57 -28.09
C LYS A 359 -32.10 -9.04 -28.08
N GLN A 360 -31.77 -8.42 -26.95
CA GLN A 360 -31.70 -6.97 -26.77
C GLN A 360 -30.52 -6.33 -27.51
N LYS A 361 -29.51 -7.14 -27.85
CA LYS A 361 -28.28 -6.73 -28.56
C LYS A 361 -27.47 -5.72 -27.76
N TYR A 362 -27.59 -5.78 -26.44
CA TYR A 362 -26.97 -4.83 -25.53
C TYR A 362 -26.74 -5.47 -24.16
N TYR A 363 -25.55 -5.28 -23.58
CA TYR A 363 -25.20 -5.69 -22.24
C TYR A 363 -24.85 -4.46 -21.40
N LYS A 364 -25.58 -4.27 -20.29
CA LYS A 364 -25.38 -3.11 -19.40
C LYS A 364 -24.29 -3.41 -18.36
N GLY A 365 -23.11 -2.88 -18.64
CA GLY A 365 -21.88 -3.11 -17.87
C GLY A 365 -20.81 -3.75 -18.75
N THR A 366 -19.70 -4.16 -18.14
CA THR A 366 -18.58 -4.81 -18.82
C THR A 366 -18.33 -6.18 -18.23
N LEU A 367 -18.26 -7.19 -19.09
CA LEU A 367 -17.97 -8.58 -18.75
C LEU A 367 -16.69 -9.04 -19.46
N PHE A 368 -15.71 -9.45 -18.68
CA PHE A 368 -14.51 -10.12 -19.14
C PHE A 368 -14.64 -11.63 -18.91
N TRP A 369 -14.24 -12.41 -19.90
CA TRP A 369 -14.16 -13.86 -19.82
C TRP A 369 -12.77 -14.32 -20.24
N PHE A 370 -12.14 -15.07 -19.34
CA PHE A 370 -10.79 -15.60 -19.50
C PHE A 370 -10.85 -17.13 -19.35
N PRO A 371 -10.97 -17.89 -20.44
CA PRO A 371 -10.82 -19.35 -20.41
C PRO A 371 -9.48 -19.72 -19.79
N LEU A 372 -9.46 -20.59 -18.79
CA LEU A 372 -8.20 -20.97 -18.16
C LEU A 372 -7.31 -21.72 -19.15
N ARG A 373 -6.01 -21.42 -19.17
CA ARG A 373 -5.02 -22.13 -19.99
C ARG A 373 -4.88 -23.57 -19.52
N ASP A 374 -5.51 -24.49 -20.24
CA ASP A 374 -5.48 -25.94 -19.99
C ASP A 374 -4.23 -26.63 -20.58
N THR A 375 -3.64 -26.03 -21.60
CA THR A 375 -2.50 -26.57 -22.36
C THR A 375 -1.44 -25.48 -22.56
N PRO A 376 -0.14 -25.80 -22.48
CA PRO A 376 0.94 -24.86 -22.78
C PRO A 376 0.75 -24.19 -24.14
N SER A 377 1.05 -22.90 -24.23
CA SER A 377 0.99 -22.13 -25.48
C SER A 377 2.32 -21.46 -25.78
N VAL A 378 2.48 -20.93 -27.00
CA VAL A 378 3.66 -20.15 -27.36
C VAL A 378 3.84 -18.95 -26.43
N LEU A 379 2.76 -18.39 -25.88
CA LEU A 379 2.77 -17.24 -25.00
C LEU A 379 3.24 -17.60 -23.58
N SER A 380 2.79 -18.74 -23.05
CA SER A 380 3.21 -19.23 -21.74
C SER A 380 3.12 -20.75 -21.65
N ASN A 381 4.19 -21.37 -21.13
CA ASN A 381 4.22 -22.79 -20.84
C ASN A 381 3.45 -23.17 -19.56
N THR A 382 3.05 -22.17 -18.77
CA THR A 382 2.39 -22.37 -17.47
C THR A 382 0.88 -22.45 -17.66
N THR A 383 0.30 -23.62 -17.35
CA THR A 383 -1.15 -23.81 -17.28
C THR A 383 -1.74 -23.13 -16.04
N TYR A 384 -3.02 -22.77 -16.11
CA TYR A 384 -3.76 -22.12 -15.04
C TYR A 384 -4.89 -23.01 -14.53
N THR A 385 -4.82 -23.44 -13.27
CA THR A 385 -5.82 -24.32 -12.67
C THR A 385 -6.81 -23.52 -11.83
N ALA A 386 -7.94 -24.14 -11.48
CA ALA A 386 -8.88 -23.57 -10.52
C ALA A 386 -8.19 -23.25 -9.18
N ASP A 387 -7.30 -24.14 -8.70
CA ASP A 387 -6.56 -23.93 -7.45
C ASP A 387 -5.68 -22.68 -7.48
N LYS A 388 -5.01 -22.38 -8.60
CA LYS A 388 -4.25 -21.13 -8.75
C LYS A 388 -5.14 -19.90 -8.63
N VAL A 389 -6.34 -19.93 -9.21
CA VAL A 389 -7.30 -18.83 -9.06
C VAL A 389 -7.77 -18.71 -7.60
N LEU A 390 -7.97 -19.83 -6.91
CA LEU A 390 -8.30 -19.82 -5.47
C LEU A 390 -7.15 -19.25 -4.63
N ASP A 391 -5.90 -19.49 -5.02
CA ASP A 391 -4.74 -18.89 -4.36
C ASP A 391 -4.66 -17.38 -4.61
N LEU A 392 -5.00 -16.89 -5.82
CA LEU A 392 -5.18 -15.46 -6.07
C LEU A 392 -6.27 -14.86 -5.16
N PHE A 393 -7.39 -15.56 -4.98
CA PHE A 393 -8.47 -15.13 -4.09
C PHE A 393 -8.04 -15.06 -2.63
N LYS A 394 -7.27 -16.04 -2.14
CA LYS A 394 -6.70 -16.02 -0.78
C LYS A 394 -5.73 -14.86 -0.62
N SER A 395 -4.85 -14.63 -1.60
CA SER A 395 -3.91 -13.50 -1.59
C SER A 395 -4.64 -12.15 -1.62
N PHE A 396 -5.73 -12.02 -2.37
CA PHE A 396 -6.55 -10.82 -2.35
C PHE A 396 -7.23 -10.61 -0.99
N GLN A 397 -7.70 -11.70 -0.37
CA GLN A 397 -8.41 -11.67 0.90
C GLN A 397 -7.55 -11.14 2.06
N THR A 398 -6.23 -11.36 2.05
CA THR A 398 -5.33 -10.86 3.10
C THR A 398 -5.21 -9.34 3.07
N GLU A 399 -5.30 -8.72 1.89
CA GLU A 399 -5.17 -7.26 1.71
C GLU A 399 -6.54 -6.56 1.52
N ALA A 400 -7.65 -7.30 1.52
CA ALA A 400 -8.99 -6.79 1.18
C ALA A 400 -9.42 -5.56 2.01
N HIS A 401 -8.96 -5.44 3.26
CA HIS A 401 -9.25 -4.31 4.15
C HIS A 401 -8.65 -2.99 3.66
N ASN A 402 -7.63 -3.04 2.80
CA ASN A 402 -6.91 -1.87 2.29
C ASN A 402 -7.41 -1.39 0.93
N ILE A 403 -8.09 -2.25 0.17
CA ILE A 403 -8.33 -2.05 -1.27
C ILE A 403 -9.21 -0.83 -1.57
N LEU A 404 -10.26 -0.59 -0.77
CA LEU A 404 -11.29 0.41 -1.08
C LEU A 404 -11.06 1.78 -0.40
N ILE A 405 -9.94 1.99 0.31
CA ILE A 405 -9.71 3.18 1.16
C ILE A 405 -9.59 4.47 0.32
N PHE A 406 -8.77 4.43 -0.72
CA PHE A 406 -8.41 5.59 -1.54
C PHE A 406 -9.11 5.62 -2.91
N LEU A 407 -9.97 4.65 -3.21
CA LEU A 407 -10.71 4.60 -4.47
C LEU A 407 -11.82 5.66 -4.50
N LYS A 408 -12.07 6.20 -5.69
CA LYS A 408 -12.99 7.31 -5.95
C LYS A 408 -14.40 6.78 -6.19
N SER A 409 -14.54 5.74 -7.01
CA SER A 409 -15.84 5.26 -7.49
C SER A 409 -16.22 3.88 -6.94
N LEU A 410 -15.26 2.96 -6.85
CA LEU A 410 -15.53 1.58 -6.47
C LEU A 410 -15.86 1.48 -4.97
N VAL A 411 -17.00 0.87 -4.65
CA VAL A 411 -17.48 0.69 -3.26
C VAL A 411 -17.77 -0.76 -2.90
N SER A 412 -17.82 -1.67 -3.88
CA SER A 412 -18.19 -3.07 -3.64
C SER A 412 -17.39 -4.03 -4.54
N ILE A 413 -16.80 -5.05 -3.93
CA ILE A 413 -16.13 -6.15 -4.61
C ILE A 413 -16.74 -7.46 -4.09
N GLU A 414 -17.22 -8.30 -4.99
CA GLU A 414 -17.82 -9.60 -4.66
C GLU A 414 -17.08 -10.71 -5.40
N LEU A 415 -16.59 -11.72 -4.68
CA LEU A 415 -15.89 -12.87 -5.25
C LEU A 415 -16.74 -14.13 -5.11
N PHE A 416 -16.81 -14.92 -6.18
CA PHE A 416 -17.64 -16.12 -6.32
C PHE A 416 -16.80 -17.31 -6.81
N CYS A 417 -17.21 -18.51 -6.42
CA CYS A 417 -16.69 -19.76 -6.96
C CYS A 417 -17.85 -20.73 -7.17
N THR A 418 -17.84 -21.45 -8.29
CA THR A 418 -18.82 -22.52 -8.56
C THR A 418 -18.08 -23.84 -8.76
N ASP A 419 -18.53 -24.89 -8.10
CA ASP A 419 -18.04 -26.24 -8.36
C ASP A 419 -18.54 -26.76 -9.71
N THR A 420 -17.80 -27.71 -10.29
CA THR A 420 -18.19 -28.43 -11.51
C THR A 420 -19.55 -29.10 -11.31
N GLY A 421 -20.57 -28.60 -12.00
CA GLY A 421 -21.92 -29.19 -11.98
C GLY A 421 -22.97 -28.45 -11.15
N THR A 422 -22.60 -27.38 -10.44
CA THR A 422 -23.59 -26.49 -9.81
C THR A 422 -24.33 -25.73 -10.93
N GLN A 423 -25.55 -26.15 -11.27
CA GLN A 423 -26.43 -25.28 -12.04
C GLN A 423 -26.65 -24.01 -11.20
N LEU A 424 -26.49 -22.85 -11.84
CA LEU A 424 -26.90 -21.56 -11.29
C LEU A 424 -28.43 -21.57 -11.17
N ASP A 425 -28.97 -22.30 -10.21
CA ASP A 425 -30.41 -22.35 -9.98
C ASP A 425 -30.82 -20.94 -9.52
N HIS A 426 -31.64 -20.29 -10.35
CA HIS A 426 -32.13 -18.92 -10.11
C HIS A 426 -31.08 -17.80 -9.94
N GLY A 427 -29.82 -18.02 -10.32
CA GLY A 427 -28.80 -16.97 -10.35
C GLY A 427 -28.22 -16.55 -8.99
N MET A 428 -28.39 -17.33 -7.92
CA MET A 428 -27.82 -17.05 -6.60
C MET A 428 -26.74 -18.05 -6.22
N VAL A 429 -25.51 -17.83 -6.69
CA VAL A 429 -24.32 -18.35 -6.00
C VAL A 429 -23.99 -17.33 -4.93
N ASN A 430 -23.92 -17.76 -3.68
CA ASN A 430 -23.50 -16.87 -2.61
C ASN A 430 -22.02 -16.49 -2.81
N PRO A 431 -21.65 -15.21 -2.66
CA PRO A 431 -20.27 -14.79 -2.74
C PRO A 431 -19.47 -15.46 -1.60
N PHE A 432 -18.28 -15.96 -1.90
CA PHE A 432 -17.40 -16.48 -0.86
C PHE A 432 -16.71 -15.33 -0.10
N LEU A 433 -16.55 -14.17 -0.73
CA LEU A 433 -16.02 -12.95 -0.14
C LEU A 433 -16.78 -11.73 -0.66
N VAL A 434 -17.18 -10.84 0.23
CA VAL A 434 -17.73 -9.53 -0.09
C VAL A 434 -16.92 -8.47 0.65
N VAL A 435 -16.42 -7.48 -0.08
CA VAL A 435 -15.73 -6.31 0.46
C VAL A 435 -16.56 -5.09 0.09
N LYS A 436 -16.95 -4.29 1.09
CA LYS A 436 -17.68 -3.04 0.88
C LYS A 436 -17.03 -1.90 1.64
N ALA A 437 -17.01 -0.73 1.04
CA ALA A 437 -16.67 0.51 1.71
C ALA A 437 -17.92 1.37 1.81
N ASP A 438 -18.26 1.76 3.04
CA ASP A 438 -19.37 2.63 3.36
C ASP A 438 -18.84 3.89 4.06
N MET A 439 -19.51 5.02 3.85
CA MET A 439 -19.21 6.27 4.52
C MET A 439 -20.49 7.07 4.76
N ASP A 440 -20.47 7.98 5.74
CA ASP A 440 -21.64 8.81 6.02
C ASP A 440 -21.92 9.77 4.84
N PRO A 441 -23.19 10.19 4.65
CA PRO A 441 -23.55 11.04 3.51
C PRO A 441 -22.76 12.35 3.40
N ALA A 442 -22.33 12.93 4.54
CA ALA A 442 -21.55 14.16 4.52
C ALA A 442 -20.10 13.90 4.09
N SER A 443 -19.50 12.77 4.50
CA SER A 443 -18.20 12.31 4.00
C SER A 443 -18.24 12.02 2.48
N GLU A 444 -19.29 11.36 1.99
CA GLU A 444 -19.48 11.08 0.56
C GLU A 444 -19.61 12.36 -0.27
N ASP A 445 -20.39 13.35 0.21
CA ASP A 445 -20.52 14.66 -0.44
C ASP A 445 -19.19 15.43 -0.47
N ARG A 446 -18.43 15.44 0.65
CA ARG A 446 -17.09 16.04 0.71
C ARG A 446 -16.13 15.36 -0.26
N LYS A 447 -16.13 14.03 -0.34
CA LYS A 447 -15.33 13.24 -1.29
C LYS A 447 -15.69 13.62 -2.73
N THR A 448 -16.97 13.58 -3.08
CA THR A 448 -17.46 13.87 -4.42
C THR A 448 -17.11 15.28 -4.87
N LYS A 449 -17.33 16.29 -4.01
CA LYS A 449 -16.98 17.70 -4.29
C LYS A 449 -15.48 17.88 -4.49
N PHE A 450 -14.67 17.23 -3.66
CA PHE A 450 -13.22 17.28 -3.75
C PHE A 450 -12.73 16.65 -5.06
N ILE A 451 -13.13 15.42 -5.37
CA ILE A 451 -12.72 14.71 -6.59
C ILE A 451 -13.15 15.48 -7.83
N LYS A 452 -14.39 15.99 -7.85
CA LYS A 452 -14.86 16.84 -8.96
C LYS A 452 -13.96 18.05 -9.15
N LYS A 453 -13.55 18.72 -8.07
CA LYS A 453 -12.66 19.88 -8.15
C LYS A 453 -11.26 19.52 -8.64
N VAL A 454 -10.71 18.39 -8.20
CA VAL A 454 -9.41 17.89 -8.67
C VAL A 454 -9.44 17.57 -10.16
N ILE A 455 -10.50 16.92 -10.64
CA ILE A 455 -10.68 16.63 -12.07
C ILE A 455 -10.82 17.93 -12.88
N GLU A 456 -11.58 18.92 -12.39
CA GLU A 456 -11.70 20.24 -13.04
C GLU A 456 -10.36 20.97 -13.17
N LEU A 457 -9.47 20.82 -12.18
CA LEU A 457 -8.13 21.40 -12.21
C LEU A 457 -7.23 20.72 -13.26
N ASN A 458 -7.45 19.44 -13.54
CA ASN A 458 -6.73 18.67 -14.57
C ASN A 458 -5.19 18.82 -14.47
N GLY A 459 -4.66 18.63 -13.26
CA GLY A 459 -3.23 18.77 -12.96
C GLY A 459 -2.75 20.23 -12.84
N GLY A 460 -3.62 21.21 -13.06
CA GLY A 460 -3.32 22.63 -12.91
C GLY A 460 -3.19 23.08 -11.45
N CYS A 461 -2.58 24.24 -11.24
CA CYS A 461 -2.43 24.81 -9.90
C CYS A 461 -3.78 25.34 -9.38
N SER A 462 -4.14 24.95 -8.16
CA SER A 462 -5.23 25.58 -7.41
C SER A 462 -4.72 26.87 -6.75
N GLU A 463 -5.56 27.89 -6.60
CA GLU A 463 -5.21 29.13 -5.87
C GLU A 463 -4.92 28.89 -4.38
N ARG A 464 -5.54 27.85 -3.81
CA ARG A 464 -5.40 27.47 -2.41
C ARG A 464 -5.37 25.96 -2.24
N ASP A 465 -4.82 25.49 -1.13
CA ASP A 465 -4.87 24.09 -0.73
C ASP A 465 -6.33 23.60 -0.63
N LEU A 466 -6.56 22.38 -1.10
CA LEU A 466 -7.84 21.69 -0.99
C LEU A 466 -7.66 20.43 -0.16
N ALA A 467 -8.65 20.10 0.67
CA ALA A 467 -8.63 18.87 1.43
C ALA A 467 -10.04 18.26 1.55
N SER A 468 -10.10 16.93 1.65
CA SER A 468 -11.30 16.19 1.99
C SER A 468 -11.00 15.26 3.15
N ARG A 469 -11.85 15.30 4.19
CA ARG A 469 -11.71 14.51 5.41
C ARG A 469 -12.93 13.63 5.54
N ARG A 470 -12.72 12.33 5.74
CA ARG A 470 -13.78 11.33 5.77
C ARG A 470 -13.44 10.15 6.66
N HIS A 471 -14.48 9.50 7.15
CA HIS A 471 -14.38 8.19 7.79
C HIS A 471 -14.88 7.13 6.81
N VAL A 472 -14.11 6.07 6.66
CA VAL A 472 -14.41 4.96 5.74
C VAL A 472 -14.56 3.68 6.54
N HIS A 473 -15.71 3.05 6.42
CA HIS A 473 -16.02 1.77 7.06
C HIS A 473 -15.87 0.66 6.03
N VAL A 474 -14.80 -0.14 6.14
CA VAL A 474 -14.59 -1.29 5.26
C VAL A 474 -15.13 -2.53 5.93
N SER A 475 -16.17 -3.13 5.35
CA SER A 475 -16.73 -4.40 5.79
C SER A 475 -16.29 -5.55 4.88
N ILE A 476 -15.85 -6.65 5.50
CA ILE A 476 -15.42 -7.85 4.81
C ILE A 476 -16.26 -9.02 5.32
N THR A 477 -17.16 -9.52 4.48
CA THR A 477 -17.99 -10.69 4.78
C THR A 477 -17.42 -11.91 4.08
N LYS A 478 -17.10 -12.95 4.86
CA LYS A 478 -16.58 -14.23 4.40
C LYS A 478 -17.67 -15.30 4.56
N ALA A 479 -17.91 -16.08 3.52
CA ALA A 479 -18.77 -17.25 3.64
C ALA A 479 -18.08 -18.33 4.47
N GLU A 480 -18.81 -18.92 5.41
CA GLU A 480 -18.35 -20.08 6.18
C GLU A 480 -19.20 -21.30 5.81
N LYS A 481 -18.56 -22.48 5.70
CA LYS A 481 -19.30 -23.73 5.45
C LYS A 481 -20.14 -24.04 6.70
N GLU A 482 -21.44 -24.26 6.49
CA GLU A 482 -22.40 -24.69 7.52
C GLU A 482 -22.61 -23.69 8.68
N LYS A 483 -22.15 -22.45 8.53
CA LYS A 483 -22.32 -21.36 9.52
C LYS A 483 -22.77 -20.07 8.86
N GLU A 484 -23.31 -19.17 9.67
CA GLU A 484 -23.61 -17.81 9.25
C GLU A 484 -22.32 -17.09 8.76
N PRO A 485 -22.39 -16.28 7.70
CA PRO A 485 -21.24 -15.54 7.19
C PRO A 485 -20.60 -14.65 8.26
N LYS A 486 -19.28 -14.72 8.39
CA LYS A 486 -18.53 -13.88 9.33
C LYS A 486 -18.21 -12.54 8.68
N THR A 487 -18.61 -11.45 9.33
CA THR A 487 -18.30 -10.08 8.87
C THR A 487 -17.34 -9.41 9.84
N THR A 488 -16.22 -8.93 9.32
CA THR A 488 -15.27 -8.07 10.03
C THR A 488 -15.37 -6.64 9.51
N LYS A 489 -15.29 -5.65 10.40
CA LYS A 489 -15.29 -4.23 10.04
C LYS A 489 -13.96 -3.60 10.41
N VAL A 490 -13.45 -2.73 9.55
CA VAL A 490 -12.23 -1.94 9.76
C VAL A 490 -12.55 -0.50 9.43
N ASP A 491 -12.35 0.38 10.40
CA ASP A 491 -12.67 1.80 10.31
C ASP A 491 -11.42 2.62 10.05
N TRP A 492 -11.52 3.61 9.17
CA TRP A 492 -10.39 4.44 8.73
C TRP A 492 -10.73 5.91 8.78
N THR A 493 -9.87 6.72 9.40
CA THR A 493 -9.84 8.16 9.14
C THR A 493 -8.98 8.39 7.89
N VAL A 494 -9.53 9.07 6.88
CA VAL A 494 -8.85 9.33 5.61
C VAL A 494 -8.85 10.82 5.30
N VAL A 495 -7.68 11.34 4.93
CA VAL A 495 -7.52 12.70 4.42
C VAL A 495 -6.94 12.66 3.02
N ASP A 496 -7.67 13.22 2.08
CA ASP A 496 -7.19 13.57 0.75
C ASP A 496 -6.77 15.03 0.72
N PHE A 497 -5.68 15.32 0.03
CA PHE A 497 -5.10 16.66 -0.04
C PHE A 497 -4.60 16.97 -1.44
N TYR A 498 -4.86 18.20 -1.89
CA TYR A 498 -4.37 18.74 -3.15
C TYR A 498 -3.62 20.05 -2.87
N LYS A 499 -2.34 20.11 -3.23
CA LYS A 499 -1.53 21.32 -3.04
C LYS A 499 -1.95 22.42 -4.00
N GLY A 500 -2.27 23.58 -3.45
CA GLY A 500 -2.51 24.83 -4.15
C GLY A 500 -1.67 25.95 -3.57
N GLY A 501 -1.87 27.17 -4.08
CA GLY A 501 -1.21 28.37 -3.55
C GLY A 501 0.30 28.35 -3.73
N GLU A 502 1.02 28.63 -2.63
CA GLU A 502 2.48 28.64 -2.66
C GLU A 502 3.05 27.23 -2.77
N MET A 503 3.93 27.07 -3.75
CA MET A 503 4.65 25.84 -4.05
C MET A 503 6.08 26.18 -4.47
N SER A 504 6.99 25.25 -4.26
CA SER A 504 8.35 25.33 -4.81
C SER A 504 8.36 25.43 -6.33
N ASP A 505 9.37 26.06 -6.91
CA ASP A 505 9.50 26.17 -8.37
C ASP A 505 9.58 24.79 -9.04
N THR A 506 10.21 23.82 -8.36
CA THR A 506 10.28 22.43 -8.81
C THR A 506 8.90 21.80 -8.87
N LEU A 507 8.11 21.87 -7.79
CA LEU A 507 6.76 21.30 -7.76
C LEU A 507 5.85 21.96 -8.81
N LYS A 508 5.89 23.30 -8.91
CA LYS A 508 5.13 24.06 -9.92
C LYS A 508 5.48 23.63 -11.35
N ARG A 509 6.78 23.53 -11.66
CA ARG A 509 7.26 23.12 -12.99
C ARG A 509 6.81 21.70 -13.33
N LEU A 510 6.96 20.76 -12.40
CA LEU A 510 6.60 19.35 -12.63
C LEU A 510 5.09 19.14 -12.74
N ALA A 511 4.29 19.80 -11.90
CA ALA A 511 2.83 19.73 -11.96
C ALA A 511 2.28 20.38 -13.25
N SER A 512 2.90 21.47 -13.70
CA SER A 512 2.47 22.19 -14.92
C SER A 512 2.86 21.49 -16.22
N ASP A 513 3.81 20.54 -16.18
CA ASP A 513 4.23 19.79 -17.36
C ASP A 513 3.20 18.71 -17.72
N ARG A 514 2.34 19.06 -18.69
CA ARG A 514 1.29 18.16 -19.20
C ARG A 514 1.84 16.87 -19.78
N SER A 515 3.10 16.84 -20.23
CA SER A 515 3.71 15.62 -20.77
C SER A 515 3.97 14.56 -19.71
N LEU A 516 4.14 14.97 -18.45
CA LEU A 516 4.32 14.10 -17.29
C LEU A 516 2.99 13.67 -16.67
N SER A 517 1.93 14.45 -16.92
CA SER A 517 0.58 14.25 -16.38
C SER A 517 0.57 14.06 -14.86
N TYR A 518 1.43 14.81 -14.17
CA TYR A 518 1.48 14.81 -12.71
C TYR A 518 0.36 15.66 -12.10
N CYS A 519 0.01 15.33 -10.87
CA CYS A 519 -1.09 15.96 -10.14
C CYS A 519 -0.70 16.01 -8.66
N PRO A 520 -0.65 17.20 -8.04
CA PRO A 520 -0.15 17.40 -6.67
C PRO A 520 -1.17 16.95 -5.61
N TYR A 521 -1.65 15.73 -5.78
CA TYR A 521 -2.65 15.06 -4.95
C TYR A 521 -2.00 13.93 -4.17
N VAL A 522 -2.28 13.91 -2.87
CA VAL A 522 -1.87 12.86 -1.93
C VAL A 522 -3.03 12.51 -1.03
N GLY A 523 -2.95 11.36 -0.37
CA GLY A 523 -3.85 10.97 0.69
C GLY A 523 -3.10 10.33 1.84
N VAL A 524 -3.68 10.37 3.03
CA VAL A 524 -3.18 9.65 4.21
C VAL A 524 -4.35 8.98 4.92
N ALA A 525 -4.12 7.81 5.50
CA ALA A 525 -5.16 7.10 6.24
C ALA A 525 -4.61 6.44 7.50
N MET A 526 -5.40 6.48 8.58
CA MET A 526 -5.11 5.81 9.84
C MET A 526 -6.24 4.86 10.17
N CYS A 527 -5.88 3.64 10.58
CA CYS A 527 -6.84 2.65 11.05
C CYS A 527 -7.29 3.00 12.47
N GLU A 528 -8.60 3.04 12.70
CA GLU A 528 -9.22 3.31 13.99
C GLU A 528 -9.53 2.01 14.77
N SER A 529 -9.58 0.88 14.09
CA SER A 529 -9.87 -0.42 14.69
C SER A 529 -8.63 -1.01 15.38
N PHE A 530 -8.21 -0.39 16.48
CA PHE A 530 -7.14 -0.87 17.36
C PHE A 530 -7.71 -1.89 18.36
N SER A 531 -8.05 -3.08 17.88
CA SER A 531 -8.41 -4.21 18.74
C SER A 531 -7.38 -5.33 18.60
N ASP A 532 -6.92 -5.86 19.74
CA ASP A 532 -6.02 -7.03 19.89
C ASP A 532 -4.54 -6.85 19.53
N GLY A 533 -3.92 -5.70 19.84
CA GLY A 533 -2.47 -5.51 19.67
C GLY A 533 -2.00 -5.56 18.20
N PHE A 534 -2.94 -5.42 17.26
CA PHE A 534 -2.69 -5.42 15.83
C PHE A 534 -2.19 -4.05 15.39
N GLN A 535 -0.89 -3.80 15.50
CA GLN A 535 -0.27 -2.57 14.99
C GLN A 535 -0.02 -2.73 13.49
N MET A 536 -0.92 -2.21 12.66
CA MET A 536 -0.69 -2.17 11.21
C MET A 536 0.38 -1.12 10.90
N GLY A 537 1.49 -1.56 10.31
CA GLY A 537 2.46 -0.66 9.73
C GLY A 537 1.84 0.11 8.55
N GLY A 538 2.31 1.34 8.35
CA GLY A 538 1.97 2.17 7.21
C GLY A 538 2.32 1.48 5.90
N HIS A 539 1.49 1.70 4.89
CA HIS A 539 1.61 1.08 3.58
C HIS A 539 1.50 2.16 2.49
N ILE A 540 2.13 1.92 1.35
CA ILE A 540 2.18 2.88 0.24
C ILE A 540 1.12 2.54 -0.81
N PHE A 541 0.39 3.57 -1.24
CA PHE A 541 -0.68 3.48 -2.21
C PHE A 541 -0.42 4.38 -3.41
N CYS A 542 -0.82 3.90 -4.57
CA CYS A 542 -1.15 4.71 -5.73
C CYS A 542 -2.62 4.42 -6.08
N PHE A 543 -3.53 4.91 -5.24
CA PHE A 543 -4.95 4.57 -5.10
C PHE A 543 -5.21 3.12 -4.65
N MET A 544 -4.42 2.17 -5.12
CA MET A 544 -4.37 0.78 -4.67
C MET A 544 -3.07 0.53 -3.89
N PRO A 545 -3.06 -0.41 -2.93
CA PRO A 545 -1.86 -0.75 -2.19
C PRO A 545 -0.82 -1.37 -3.13
N LEU A 546 0.42 -0.89 -3.04
CA LEU A 546 1.57 -1.57 -3.63
C LEU A 546 1.71 -2.99 -3.03
N PRO A 547 2.41 -3.93 -3.67
CA PRO A 547 2.60 -5.27 -3.10
C PRO A 547 3.17 -5.20 -1.67
N GLN A 548 2.57 -5.97 -0.74
CA GLN A 548 3.01 -6.01 0.65
C GLN A 548 4.36 -6.70 0.79
N GLU A 549 5.30 -6.02 1.45
CA GLU A 549 6.59 -6.59 1.84
C GLU A 549 6.55 -7.06 3.30
N THR A 550 7.52 -7.89 3.70
CA THR A 550 7.62 -8.42 5.08
C THR A 550 7.82 -7.34 6.15
N LYS A 551 8.16 -6.11 5.75
CA LYS A 551 8.29 -4.93 6.60
C LYS A 551 7.59 -3.74 5.94
N SER A 552 7.11 -2.79 6.76
CA SER A 552 6.62 -1.52 6.24
C SER A 552 7.74 -0.80 5.49
N LEU A 553 7.46 -0.42 4.24
CA LEU A 553 8.39 0.29 3.36
C LEU A 553 8.64 1.75 3.79
N THR A 554 7.80 2.30 4.65
CA THR A 554 7.92 3.68 5.14
C THR A 554 8.34 3.75 6.60
N GLY A 555 7.96 2.73 7.39
CA GLY A 555 8.10 2.76 8.86
C GLY A 555 7.12 3.72 9.55
N LEU A 556 6.22 4.37 8.80
CA LEU A 556 5.18 5.23 9.33
C LEU A 556 4.04 4.38 9.93
N PRO A 557 3.25 4.90 10.88
CA PRO A 557 2.05 4.23 11.38
C PRO A 557 0.83 4.42 10.46
N VAL A 558 0.89 5.39 9.55
CA VAL A 558 -0.21 5.74 8.64
C VAL A 558 0.03 5.23 7.23
N HIS A 559 -1.05 4.93 6.51
CA HIS A 559 -1.01 4.68 5.08
C HIS A 559 -0.81 5.99 4.32
N VAL A 560 -0.01 5.95 3.25
CA VAL A 560 0.28 7.10 2.40
C VAL A 560 -0.11 6.79 0.96
N ASN A 561 -0.89 7.67 0.35
CA ASN A 561 -1.36 7.60 -1.01
C ASN A 561 -0.83 8.79 -1.81
N GLY A 562 -0.52 8.58 -3.09
CA GLY A 562 -0.16 9.66 -3.98
C GLY A 562 0.08 9.16 -5.40
N LEU A 563 0.16 10.10 -6.34
CA LEU A 563 0.57 9.81 -7.72
C LEU A 563 2.08 9.64 -7.80
N PHE A 564 2.63 8.71 -7.04
CA PHE A 564 4.05 8.43 -7.05
C PHE A 564 4.48 7.90 -8.42
N ALA A 565 5.69 8.29 -8.84
CA ALA A 565 6.36 7.66 -9.95
C ALA A 565 6.93 6.32 -9.51
N LEU A 566 6.48 5.24 -10.15
CA LEU A 566 6.85 3.86 -9.82
C LEU A 566 7.86 3.29 -10.82
N SER A 567 8.48 2.16 -10.45
CA SER A 567 9.19 1.26 -11.37
C SER A 567 8.24 0.70 -12.44
N ARG A 568 8.79 0.14 -13.53
CA ARG A 568 7.99 -0.42 -14.64
C ARG A 568 6.99 -1.48 -14.17
N ASN A 569 7.44 -2.40 -13.31
CA ASN A 569 6.61 -3.43 -12.69
C ASN A 569 5.67 -2.91 -11.58
N ARG A 570 5.62 -1.59 -11.33
CA ARG A 570 4.75 -0.92 -10.34
C ARG A 570 4.89 -1.44 -8.91
N ARG A 571 6.04 -2.00 -8.54
CA ARG A 571 6.28 -2.55 -7.20
C ARG A 571 6.93 -1.57 -6.24
N HIS A 572 7.77 -0.67 -6.75
CA HIS A 572 8.57 0.21 -5.91
C HIS A 572 8.51 1.65 -6.41
N LEU A 573 8.65 2.59 -5.47
CA LEU A 573 8.81 4.01 -5.79
C LEU A 573 10.17 4.25 -6.43
N LYS A 574 10.21 5.15 -7.40
CA LYS A 574 11.47 5.68 -7.93
C LYS A 574 12.10 6.62 -6.91
N TRP A 575 13.26 6.23 -6.42
CA TRP A 575 14.12 7.03 -5.54
C TRP A 575 15.46 7.28 -6.21
N SER A 576 16.22 8.26 -5.71
CA SER A 576 17.63 8.41 -6.09
C SER A 576 18.38 7.12 -5.78
N SER A 577 19.26 6.71 -6.68
CA SER A 577 20.30 5.73 -6.35
C SER A 577 21.44 6.40 -5.58
N ALA A 578 22.21 5.63 -4.81
CA ALA A 578 23.37 6.14 -4.07
C ALA A 578 24.39 6.87 -4.96
N GLU A 579 24.54 6.43 -6.21
CA GLU A 579 25.42 7.08 -7.20
C GLU A 579 24.87 8.45 -7.63
N GLN A 580 23.55 8.57 -7.81
CA GLN A 580 22.87 9.81 -8.19
C GLN A 580 22.76 10.83 -7.05
N GLU A 581 22.92 10.41 -5.79
CA GLU A 581 22.99 11.32 -4.64
C GLU A 581 24.37 12.00 -4.53
N SER A 582 25.42 11.33 -5.00
CA SER A 582 26.81 11.80 -4.90
C SER A 582 27.23 12.79 -5.99
N GLN A 583 26.49 12.85 -7.09
CA GLN A 583 26.76 13.71 -8.22
C GLN A 583 25.50 14.54 -8.46
N ASP A 584 25.58 15.88 -8.40
CA ASP A 584 24.50 16.84 -8.73
C ASP A 584 24.10 16.78 -10.23
N LEU A 585 23.96 15.57 -10.78
CA LEU A 585 23.43 15.29 -12.10
C LEU A 585 21.94 15.61 -12.12
N HIS A 586 21.43 16.01 -13.28
CA HIS A 586 20.02 16.27 -13.51
C HIS A 586 19.16 15.10 -13.01
N LYS A 587 18.55 15.26 -11.82
CA LYS A 587 17.68 14.24 -11.21
C LYS A 587 16.51 13.97 -12.15
N ASP A 588 16.18 12.70 -12.38
CA ASP A 588 14.99 12.31 -13.15
C ASP A 588 13.75 13.04 -12.60
N ASN A 589 12.92 13.62 -13.47
CA ASN A 589 11.68 14.30 -13.09
C ASN A 589 10.78 13.40 -12.21
N ALA A 590 10.80 12.07 -12.44
CA ALA A 590 10.09 11.10 -11.61
C ALA A 590 10.58 11.04 -10.16
N ILE A 591 11.90 11.13 -9.95
CA ILE A 591 12.50 11.12 -8.61
C ILE A 591 12.21 12.44 -7.90
N GLN A 592 12.40 13.57 -8.60
CA GLN A 592 12.09 14.89 -8.06
C GLN A 592 10.61 14.99 -7.66
N TRP A 593 9.72 14.43 -8.48
CA TRP A 593 8.29 14.40 -8.19
C TRP A 593 7.98 13.68 -6.87
N ASN A 594 8.50 12.47 -6.68
CA ASN A 594 8.31 11.72 -5.43
C ASN A 594 8.87 12.47 -4.22
N GLN A 595 10.04 13.11 -4.36
CA GLN A 595 10.63 13.94 -3.30
C GLN A 595 9.72 15.12 -2.95
N CYS A 596 9.18 15.85 -3.93
CA CYS A 596 8.23 16.94 -3.69
C CYS A 596 6.95 16.44 -2.99
N LEU A 597 6.39 15.30 -3.38
CA LEU A 597 5.20 14.75 -2.70
C LEU A 597 5.47 14.49 -1.21
N VAL A 598 6.59 13.85 -0.88
CA VAL A 598 6.97 13.51 0.50
C VAL A 598 7.35 14.74 1.32
N GLN A 599 8.08 15.68 0.73
CA GLN A 599 8.64 16.81 1.48
C GLN A 599 7.70 18.02 1.53
N GLU A 600 6.83 18.23 0.56
CA GLU A 600 6.07 19.49 0.43
C GLU A 600 4.57 19.31 0.64
N ILE A 601 4.02 18.14 0.28
CA ILE A 601 2.57 17.93 0.26
C ILE A 601 2.10 17.03 1.40
N LEU A 602 2.69 15.86 1.54
CA LEU A 602 2.32 14.87 2.56
C LEU A 602 2.36 15.41 4.01
N PRO A 603 3.30 16.29 4.43
CA PRO A 603 3.30 16.82 5.78
C PRO A 603 2.00 17.56 6.13
N SER A 604 1.46 18.36 5.20
CA SER A 604 0.18 19.06 5.38
C SER A 604 -0.99 18.08 5.48
N ALA A 605 -1.01 17.05 4.64
CA ALA A 605 -2.04 16.01 4.69
C ALA A 605 -2.01 15.24 6.02
N TYR A 606 -0.83 14.89 6.52
CA TYR A 606 -0.64 14.21 7.79
C TYR A 606 -1.08 15.10 8.97
N CYS A 607 -0.68 16.37 9.01
CA CYS A 607 -1.14 17.29 10.04
C CYS A 607 -2.66 17.42 10.07
N LEU A 608 -3.31 17.42 8.89
CA LEU A 608 -4.77 17.42 8.79
C LEU A 608 -5.41 16.11 9.27
N LEU A 609 -4.77 14.97 9.02
CA LEU A 609 -5.21 13.67 9.55
C LEU A 609 -5.19 13.66 11.08
N MET A 610 -4.08 14.12 11.68
CA MET A 610 -3.96 14.23 13.13
C MET A 610 -5.05 15.14 13.71
N LYS A 611 -5.27 16.32 13.11
CA LYS A 611 -6.34 17.24 13.50
C LYS A 611 -7.73 16.60 13.39
N GLU A 612 -7.98 15.83 12.33
CA GLU A 612 -9.26 15.14 12.14
C GLU A 612 -9.47 14.04 13.19
N MET A 613 -8.46 13.21 13.46
CA MET A 613 -8.53 12.20 14.50
C MET A 613 -8.85 12.84 15.86
N VAL A 614 -8.16 13.93 16.19
CA VAL A 614 -8.37 14.74 17.40
C VAL A 614 -9.81 15.28 17.49
N ASN A 615 -10.36 15.84 16.41
CA ASN A 615 -11.75 16.32 16.36
C ASN A 615 -12.76 15.17 16.48
N HIS A 616 -12.46 14.01 15.91
CA HIS A 616 -13.29 12.82 16.05
C HIS A 616 -13.31 12.35 17.50
N CYS A 617 -12.16 12.37 18.21
CA CYS A 617 -12.06 12.05 19.63
C CYS A 617 -12.99 12.90 20.50
N THR A 618 -13.10 14.21 20.23
CA THR A 618 -13.92 15.12 21.05
C THR A 618 -15.41 14.90 20.89
N ASN A 619 -15.83 14.43 19.71
CA ASN A 619 -17.25 14.30 19.37
C ASN A 619 -17.85 12.95 19.80
N TYR A 620 -17.03 11.94 20.11
CA TYR A 620 -17.48 10.59 20.49
C TYR A 620 -17.05 10.21 21.92
N GLY A 621 -18.01 9.74 22.72
CA GLY A 621 -17.89 9.61 24.19
C GLY A 621 -16.92 8.55 24.75
N ASN A 622 -16.11 7.86 23.93
CA ASN A 622 -15.12 6.90 24.41
C ASN A 622 -13.69 7.48 24.36
N LYS A 623 -13.41 8.44 25.24
CA LYS A 623 -12.20 9.28 25.21
C LYS A 623 -10.87 8.50 25.40
N LYS A 624 -10.86 7.37 26.13
CA LYS A 624 -9.61 6.68 26.52
C LYS A 624 -8.93 5.96 25.33
N ASN A 625 -9.66 5.14 24.58
CA ASN A 625 -9.13 4.43 23.41
C ASN A 625 -8.76 5.39 22.27
N MET A 626 -9.46 6.53 22.19
CA MET A 626 -9.28 7.53 21.15
C MET A 626 -7.97 8.32 21.29
N ILE A 627 -7.53 8.60 22.52
CA ILE A 627 -6.22 9.24 22.78
C ILE A 627 -5.07 8.30 22.39
N GLU A 628 -5.17 7.01 22.74
CA GLU A 628 -4.19 5.99 22.35
C GLU A 628 -4.08 5.87 20.82
N LEU A 629 -5.19 5.97 20.10
CA LEU A 629 -5.22 6.02 18.63
C LEU A 629 -4.47 7.22 18.05
N VAL A 630 -4.66 8.42 18.62
CA VAL A 630 -3.94 9.63 18.17
C VAL A 630 -2.44 9.49 18.45
N TYR A 631 -2.03 8.94 19.60
CA TYR A 631 -0.61 8.67 19.86
C TYR A 631 -0.05 7.61 18.91
N ALA A 632 -0.81 6.56 18.61
CA ALA A 632 -0.40 5.52 17.68
C ALA A 632 -0.19 6.06 16.25
N ALA A 633 -0.85 7.16 15.89
CA ALA A 633 -0.65 7.83 14.61
C ALA A 633 0.61 8.70 14.55
N LEU A 634 1.34 8.93 15.66
CA LEU A 634 2.62 9.63 15.63
C LEU A 634 3.74 8.70 15.18
N ALA A 635 4.56 9.18 14.25
CA ALA A 635 5.68 8.41 13.73
C ALA A 635 6.78 8.22 14.77
N ASP A 636 7.24 6.97 14.93
CA ASP A 636 8.43 6.63 15.71
C ASP A 636 9.66 6.79 14.83
N MET A 637 10.39 7.89 15.02
CA MET A 637 11.59 8.24 14.23
C MET A 637 12.64 7.13 14.16
N ALA A 638 12.68 6.20 15.14
CA ALA A 638 13.62 5.08 15.11
C ALA A 638 13.21 3.96 14.12
N LYS A 639 11.96 3.96 13.66
CA LYS A 639 11.40 2.95 12.76
C LYS A 639 11.19 3.46 11.34
N VAL A 640 11.19 4.78 11.15
CA VAL A 640 10.94 5.44 9.86
C VAL A 640 12.15 5.25 8.95
N ASP A 641 11.89 4.92 7.69
CA ASP A 641 12.93 4.81 6.67
C ASP A 641 13.48 6.20 6.31
N ASP A 642 14.79 6.28 6.08
CA ASP A 642 15.51 7.55 5.82
C ASP A 642 14.85 8.40 4.72
N LYS A 643 14.26 7.77 3.69
CA LYS A 643 13.60 8.48 2.58
C LYS A 643 12.35 9.24 3.02
N TRP A 644 11.77 8.86 4.15
CA TRP A 644 10.54 9.43 4.70
C TRP A 644 10.80 10.30 5.95
N MET A 645 12.03 10.34 6.48
CA MET A 645 12.36 11.13 7.67
C MET A 645 12.04 12.62 7.52
N SER A 646 12.35 13.18 6.35
CA SER A 646 12.03 14.59 6.03
C SER A 646 10.55 14.94 6.14
N LEU A 647 9.65 13.98 5.90
CA LEU A 647 8.21 14.17 6.11
C LEU A 647 7.91 14.29 7.60
N VAL A 648 8.49 13.43 8.43
CA VAL A 648 8.21 13.40 9.87
C VAL A 648 8.77 14.65 10.56
N GLU A 649 9.96 15.10 10.16
CA GLU A 649 10.55 16.36 10.66
C GLU A 649 9.63 17.55 10.40
N LYS A 650 9.11 17.68 9.17
CA LYS A 650 8.20 18.77 8.81
C LYS A 650 6.83 18.68 9.49
N VAL A 651 6.31 17.47 9.67
CA VAL A 651 5.08 17.26 10.46
C VAL A 651 5.30 17.72 11.90
N LYS A 652 6.46 17.40 12.48
CA LYS A 652 6.81 17.82 13.84
C LYS A 652 6.90 19.34 13.96
N GLU A 653 7.58 20.01 13.03
CA GLU A 653 7.64 21.48 12.98
C GLU A 653 6.24 22.08 12.88
N SER A 654 5.41 21.58 11.96
CA SER A 654 4.06 22.11 11.70
C SER A 654 3.02 21.83 12.79
N LEU A 655 3.26 20.86 13.67
CA LEU A 655 2.40 20.60 14.83
C LEU A 655 2.79 21.46 16.04
N TRP A 656 3.99 22.04 16.03
CA TRP A 656 4.50 22.88 17.12
C TRP A 656 4.18 24.36 16.93
N ASP A 657 4.06 24.79 15.67
CA ASP A 657 3.52 26.09 15.26
C ASP A 657 1.98 26.13 15.34
#